data_AF-A0A243RL85-F1
#
_entry.id   AF-A0A243RL85-F1
#
_cell.length_a   1.000
_cell.length_b   1.000
_cell.length_c   1.000
_cell.angle_alpha   90.00
_cell.angle_beta   90.00
_cell.angle_gamma   90.00
#
_symmetry.space_group_name_H-M   'P 1'
#
loop_
_entity.id
_entity.type
_entity.pdbx_description
1 polymer ?
#
loop_
_entity_poly.entity_id
_entity_poly.type
_entity_poly.pdbx_seq_one_letter_code
_entity_poly.pdbx_strand_id
1 'polypeptide(L)'
;MEHRTRKRRLLGAIGVTAVATGTILATATLPAAHAEPTAQAAGVTVRPDPSYKQEKFEGWGTSLVWFANATGDYPPAVREKLYKLLFGDEGLALNIARYNIGGGNAPDVKDYLRAGGAVEGWWKAPAGTTREDVDWWDAEDPADWNKNADKTQRWWVDRIKKDITHWETFSNSPPWFMTESGYVSGNFDAGKDQLKPESVEDFAKYLVGATERLEKAHGIKVDTLDPFNEPNTNYWGTKLGPDGEPTGGRQEGAHMGPELQQKVLRALAPVLEKSRSGAEISAMDETNPGTFATNWNSYPQEVRDLVAQMNVHTYGTGQRTTVRDLAKAADKPLWMSEVEGDWGDGQSFTDMRPGLGLAQRIVDDLRELEPRAWVFWQPVEDYDNMKPGGESAKGGNWGEIQLPFSCTSKDTLKTCPVYTNTKFDTARNFTHFIKPGDRLIKTDDTSSTAAVSRKGDAATVVHVNSATESREVTLDLSKFGRVSSRATVTPVVTSADGKLEKQKAVRVSGKQATVTVPAQSVTSLLVKGVSGVAKDAAELKKGHTYRLTGVQSGKDLSIADNGTSLVIKSANAADPSGQQWRVEQIRGTDNRKRLVFTETASDKRLAVRDGALVAEPDEGRRDKATEWIMSTTGDGTWTLVNAATGQLPDVGGQSTNEGASVGLWQPNSGSNQRWKVTDVTGS
;
A
#
# COMPACT_ATOMS: atom_id res chain seq x y z
N MET A 1 53.40 -16.80 -7.06
CA MET A 1 54.07 -16.72 -8.37
C MET A 1 53.45 -15.54 -9.12
N GLU A 2 54.31 -14.58 -9.49
CA GLU A 2 54.24 -13.65 -10.64
C GLU A 2 52.87 -13.13 -11.14
N HIS A 3 52.64 -11.86 -11.50
CA HIS A 3 53.44 -10.64 -11.55
C HIS A 3 52.51 -9.46 -11.91
N ARG A 4 52.98 -8.25 -11.59
CA ARG A 4 52.82 -6.97 -12.33
C ARG A 4 51.57 -6.09 -12.11
N THR A 5 51.75 -5.24 -11.11
CA THR A 5 51.43 -3.80 -11.09
C THR A 5 51.96 -3.01 -12.30
N ARG A 6 51.21 -1.99 -12.75
CA ARG A 6 51.78 -0.72 -13.25
C ARG A 6 50.93 0.48 -12.84
N LYS A 7 51.55 1.35 -12.02
CA LYS A 7 51.16 2.75 -11.77
C LYS A 7 51.52 3.62 -12.98
N ARG A 8 50.87 4.78 -13.14
CA ARG A 8 51.55 6.07 -13.30
C ARG A 8 50.64 7.27 -12.98
N ARG A 9 51.20 8.19 -12.18
CA ARG A 9 50.68 9.48 -11.76
C ARG A 9 51.21 10.60 -12.67
N LEU A 10 50.36 11.61 -12.88
CA LEU A 10 50.53 13.08 -12.92
C LEU A 10 51.89 13.77 -13.15
N LEU A 11 51.85 14.86 -13.94
CA LEU A 11 52.45 16.22 -13.83
C LEU A 11 51.85 17.04 -15.02
N GLY A 12 51.30 18.27 -14.95
CA GLY A 12 51.71 19.54 -14.31
C GLY A 12 52.41 20.42 -15.37
N ALA A 13 51.75 21.31 -16.13
CA ALA A 13 51.41 22.72 -15.86
C ALA A 13 52.25 23.76 -16.67
N ILE A 14 51.51 24.68 -17.35
CA ILE A 14 51.77 26.11 -17.65
C ILE A 14 52.75 26.53 -18.77
N GLY A 15 52.22 27.36 -19.69
CA GLY A 15 52.95 28.36 -20.48
C GLY A 15 52.00 29.44 -20.99
N VAL A 16 52.04 30.63 -20.39
CA VAL A 16 51.33 31.86 -20.80
C VAL A 16 52.30 32.72 -21.61
N THR A 17 51.88 33.21 -22.79
CA THR A 17 52.54 34.32 -23.47
C THR A 17 51.48 35.26 -24.03
N ALA A 18 51.54 36.53 -23.62
CA ALA A 18 50.70 37.62 -24.11
C ALA A 18 51.50 38.51 -25.06
N VAL A 19 50.89 38.90 -26.20
CA VAL A 19 51.20 40.16 -26.92
C VAL A 19 49.90 40.69 -27.54
N ALA A 20 49.67 41.99 -27.37
CA ALA A 20 48.48 42.75 -27.75
C ALA A 20 48.61 43.45 -29.11
N THR A 21 47.45 43.70 -29.76
CA THR A 21 47.06 44.79 -30.71
C THR A 21 46.06 44.18 -31.71
N GLY A 22 44.79 44.59 -31.86
CA GLY A 22 44.23 45.91 -32.13
C GLY A 22 43.44 45.85 -33.44
N THR A 23 42.09 45.72 -33.37
CA THR A 23 41.05 45.91 -34.44
C THR A 23 41.13 45.01 -35.70
N ILE A 24 40.06 44.34 -36.17
CA ILE A 24 38.86 44.88 -36.83
C ILE A 24 37.69 43.87 -36.68
N LEU A 25 36.47 44.37 -36.47
CA LEU A 25 35.23 43.61 -36.49
C LEU A 25 34.98 42.98 -37.87
N ALA A 26 34.90 41.65 -37.91
CA ALA A 26 34.14 40.92 -38.93
C ALA A 26 33.05 40.13 -38.21
N THR A 27 31.81 40.59 -38.33
CA THR A 27 30.62 39.85 -37.89
C THR A 27 30.45 38.62 -38.80
N ALA A 28 31.10 37.51 -38.45
CA ALA A 28 30.75 36.21 -38.97
C ALA A 28 29.48 35.74 -38.24
N THR A 29 28.36 35.72 -38.95
CA THR A 29 27.14 35.05 -38.51
C THR A 29 27.42 33.55 -38.39
N LEU A 30 27.68 33.09 -37.18
CA LEU A 30 27.68 31.67 -36.87
C LEU A 30 26.26 31.15 -37.12
N PRO A 31 26.07 30.07 -37.90
CA PRO A 31 24.76 29.45 -38.03
C PRO A 31 24.32 29.01 -36.63
N ALA A 32 23.10 29.41 -36.26
CA ALA A 32 22.45 28.95 -35.04
C ALA A 32 22.56 27.42 -35.01
N ALA A 33 23.28 26.91 -34.01
CA ALA A 33 23.25 25.50 -33.66
C ALA A 33 21.77 25.14 -33.49
N HIS A 34 21.24 24.39 -34.45
CA HIS A 34 19.93 23.78 -34.29
C HIS A 34 20.06 22.90 -33.07
N ALA A 35 19.34 23.22 -31.99
CA ALA A 35 19.13 22.28 -30.91
C ALA A 35 18.53 21.03 -31.57
N GLU A 36 19.30 19.95 -31.61
CA GLU A 36 18.75 18.65 -31.97
C GLU A 36 17.55 18.41 -31.05
N PRO A 37 16.38 18.01 -31.59
CA PRO A 37 15.24 17.68 -30.74
C PRO A 37 15.72 16.57 -29.80
N THR A 38 15.70 16.85 -28.50
CA THR A 38 15.80 15.82 -27.47
C THR A 38 14.85 14.72 -27.86
N ALA A 39 15.36 13.51 -28.08
CA ALA A 39 14.53 12.39 -28.50
C ALA A 39 13.34 12.28 -27.53
N GLN A 40 12.14 12.18 -28.08
CA GLN A 40 10.93 12.01 -27.30
C GLN A 40 10.77 10.52 -27.04
N ALA A 41 10.57 10.12 -25.78
CA ALA A 41 10.24 8.74 -25.49
C ALA A 41 8.91 8.37 -26.18
N ALA A 42 8.74 7.09 -26.52
CA ALA A 42 7.53 6.63 -27.18
C ALA A 42 6.27 7.06 -26.40
N GLY A 43 5.33 7.67 -27.10
CA GLY A 43 4.07 8.09 -26.51
C GLY A 43 3.26 6.91 -25.98
N VAL A 44 2.48 7.13 -24.94
CA VAL A 44 1.61 6.12 -24.33
C VAL A 44 0.15 6.54 -24.40
N THR A 45 -0.75 5.57 -24.51
CA THR A 45 -2.19 5.80 -24.36
C THR A 45 -2.64 5.20 -23.04
N VAL A 46 -3.32 5.99 -22.22
CA VAL A 46 -3.88 5.57 -20.94
C VAL A 46 -5.39 5.64 -21.02
N ARG A 47 -6.06 4.52 -20.78
CA ARG A 47 -7.52 4.41 -20.85
C ARG A 47 -8.10 4.13 -19.45
N PRO A 48 -8.47 5.17 -18.70
CA PRO A 48 -9.25 5.00 -17.48
C PRO A 48 -10.61 4.33 -17.76
N ASP A 49 -10.92 3.25 -17.04
CA ASP A 49 -12.13 2.44 -17.23
C ASP A 49 -13.07 2.48 -16.02
N PRO A 50 -14.10 3.35 -16.01
CA PRO A 50 -15.03 3.48 -14.90
C PRO A 50 -16.00 2.28 -14.75
N SER A 51 -15.95 1.29 -15.65
CA SER A 51 -16.75 0.06 -15.52
C SER A 51 -16.21 -0.90 -14.47
N TYR A 52 -14.92 -0.80 -14.15
CA TYR A 52 -14.26 -1.50 -13.06
C TYR A 52 -13.81 -0.46 -12.03
N LYS A 53 -14.73 -0.14 -11.11
CA LYS A 53 -14.53 0.85 -10.07
C LYS A 53 -14.50 0.19 -8.71
N GLN A 54 -13.63 0.65 -7.83
CA GLN A 54 -13.53 0.18 -6.46
C GLN A 54 -14.65 0.77 -5.58
N GLU A 55 -14.68 0.35 -4.32
CA GLU A 55 -15.45 1.01 -3.28
C GLU A 55 -14.95 2.46 -3.04
N LYS A 56 -15.58 3.17 -2.10
CA LYS A 56 -15.14 4.54 -1.77
C LYS A 56 -13.74 4.45 -1.16
N PHE A 57 -12.82 5.24 -1.69
CA PHE A 57 -11.50 5.43 -1.11
C PHE A 57 -11.64 6.24 0.18
N GLU A 58 -11.06 5.76 1.27
CA GLU A 58 -11.11 6.37 2.61
C GLU A 58 -10.07 7.47 2.74
N GLY A 59 -8.93 7.33 2.07
CA GLY A 59 -7.95 8.41 1.94
C GLY A 59 -6.52 7.98 2.20
N TRP A 60 -5.76 8.92 2.74
CA TRP A 60 -4.32 8.85 2.90
C TRP A 60 -3.97 9.04 4.37
N GLY A 61 -3.08 8.20 4.88
CA GLY A 61 -2.73 8.22 6.30
C GLY A 61 -1.26 8.18 6.60
N THR A 62 -0.93 8.29 7.88
CA THR A 62 0.40 7.94 8.40
C THR A 62 0.26 7.23 9.73
N SER A 63 1.22 6.39 10.08
CA SER A 63 1.43 6.02 11.48
C SER A 63 2.09 7.19 12.23
N LEU A 64 1.72 7.41 13.49
CA LEU A 64 2.31 8.41 14.40
C LEU A 64 3.63 7.93 15.02
N VAL A 65 4.22 6.93 14.42
CA VAL A 65 5.52 6.36 14.75
C VAL A 65 6.60 6.98 13.89
N TRP A 66 7.84 6.95 14.31
CA TRP A 66 8.23 7.35 15.65
C TRP A 66 8.40 8.87 15.75
N PHE A 67 8.17 9.59 14.65
CA PHE A 67 8.31 11.03 14.62
C PHE A 67 7.39 11.73 15.63
N ALA A 68 6.17 11.22 15.88
CA ALA A 68 5.26 11.91 16.79
C ALA A 68 5.76 11.79 18.24
N ASN A 69 6.35 10.64 18.59
CA ASN A 69 7.04 10.45 19.87
C ASN A 69 8.27 11.37 19.98
N ALA A 70 9.08 11.47 18.93
CA ALA A 70 10.29 12.30 18.93
C ALA A 70 9.98 13.82 18.96
N THR A 71 8.89 14.27 18.34
CA THR A 71 8.68 15.70 18.05
C THR A 71 7.57 16.35 18.84
N GLY A 72 6.78 15.59 19.61
CA GLY A 72 5.59 16.09 20.29
C GLY A 72 5.84 17.19 21.33
N ASP A 73 7.07 17.32 21.83
CA ASP A 73 7.50 18.34 22.81
C ASP A 73 8.45 19.40 22.22
N TYR A 74 8.70 19.36 20.91
CA TYR A 74 9.54 20.34 20.21
C TYR A 74 8.97 21.77 20.30
N PRO A 75 9.78 22.81 20.00
CA PRO A 75 9.31 24.19 19.97
C PRO A 75 8.02 24.35 19.13
N PRO A 76 7.01 25.13 19.59
CA PRO A 76 5.72 25.24 18.90
C PRO A 76 5.80 25.56 17.41
N ALA A 77 6.75 26.40 16.98
CA ALA A 77 6.94 26.74 15.58
C ALA A 77 7.41 25.55 14.71
N VAL A 78 8.23 24.65 15.28
CA VAL A 78 8.68 23.43 14.58
C VAL A 78 7.51 22.47 14.44
N ARG A 79 6.80 22.21 15.54
CA ARG A 79 5.62 21.35 15.56
C ARG A 79 4.53 21.80 14.59
N GLU A 80 4.22 23.10 14.56
CA GLU A 80 3.25 23.64 13.59
C GLU A 80 3.72 23.57 12.15
N LYS A 81 5.04 23.66 11.88
CA LYS A 81 5.57 23.44 10.53
C LYS A 81 5.36 21.98 10.10
N LEU A 82 5.69 21.02 10.96
CA LEU A 82 5.49 19.59 10.68
C LEU A 82 4.01 19.26 10.49
N TYR A 83 3.13 19.78 11.36
CA TYR A 83 1.68 19.65 11.21
C TYR A 83 1.21 20.13 9.84
N LYS A 84 1.62 21.33 9.41
CA LYS A 84 1.21 21.90 8.12
C LYS A 84 1.70 21.06 6.93
N LEU A 85 2.88 20.46 7.04
CA LEU A 85 3.42 19.58 6.00
C LEU A 85 2.66 18.26 5.92
N LEU A 86 2.24 17.68 7.04
CA LEU A 86 1.55 16.39 7.05
C LEU A 86 0.04 16.51 6.81
N PHE A 87 -0.65 17.37 7.56
CA PHE A 87 -2.10 17.40 7.62
C PHE A 87 -2.70 18.69 7.04
N GLY A 88 -1.89 19.72 6.80
CA GLY A 88 -2.37 20.97 6.22
C GLY A 88 -2.76 20.83 4.74
N ASP A 89 -3.65 21.70 4.27
CA ASP A 89 -4.16 21.72 2.88
C ASP A 89 -3.04 21.88 1.83
N GLU A 90 -1.97 22.60 2.17
CA GLU A 90 -0.78 22.78 1.32
C GLU A 90 0.28 21.69 1.54
N GLY A 91 0.08 20.81 2.52
CA GLY A 91 0.95 19.69 2.84
C GLY A 91 0.57 18.42 2.08
N LEU A 92 0.70 17.26 2.74
CA LEU A 92 0.21 15.98 2.26
C LEU A 92 -1.31 15.84 2.42
N ALA A 93 -1.97 16.69 3.22
CA ALA A 93 -3.42 16.67 3.45
C ALA A 93 -3.95 15.28 3.89
N LEU A 94 -3.21 14.62 4.79
CA LEU A 94 -3.58 13.30 5.33
C LEU A 94 -4.86 13.39 6.18
N ASN A 95 -5.68 12.35 6.14
CA ASN A 95 -6.96 12.26 6.87
C ASN A 95 -7.11 10.97 7.68
N ILE A 96 -6.06 10.15 7.74
CA ILE A 96 -6.03 8.90 8.51
C ILE A 96 -4.80 8.94 9.42
N ALA A 97 -4.94 8.49 10.67
CA ALA A 97 -3.84 8.41 11.61
C ALA A 97 -3.85 7.07 12.36
N ARG A 98 -2.70 6.39 12.37
CA ARG A 98 -2.48 5.17 13.16
C ARG A 98 -1.67 5.53 14.41
N TYR A 99 -2.24 5.39 15.60
CA TYR A 99 -1.58 5.69 16.88
C TYR A 99 -0.88 4.43 17.42
N ASN A 100 0.41 4.51 17.76
CA ASN A 100 1.16 3.38 18.31
C ASN A 100 1.02 3.33 19.83
N ILE A 101 0.40 2.24 20.31
CA ILE A 101 0.35 1.85 21.71
C ILE A 101 1.72 1.26 22.07
N GLY A 102 2.55 2.04 22.77
CA GLY A 102 3.91 1.62 23.14
C GLY A 102 3.91 0.40 24.07
N GLY A 103 4.91 -0.45 23.92
CA GLY A 103 5.23 -1.49 24.89
C GLY A 103 5.97 -0.89 26.09
N GLY A 104 6.91 0.01 25.82
CA GLY A 104 7.74 0.68 26.83
C GLY A 104 8.82 -0.24 27.43
N ASN A 105 10.04 0.30 27.61
CA ASN A 105 11.16 -0.40 28.23
C ASN A 105 10.93 -0.63 29.74
N ALA A 106 11.59 -1.65 30.29
CA ALA A 106 11.66 -1.83 31.74
C ALA A 106 12.33 -0.62 32.43
N PRO A 107 11.90 -0.21 33.65
CA PRO A 107 12.41 1.01 34.28
C PRO A 107 13.92 1.03 34.57
N ASP A 108 14.53 -0.15 34.72
CA ASP A 108 15.97 -0.35 34.97
C ASP A 108 16.79 -0.51 33.68
N VAL A 109 16.14 -0.62 32.52
CA VAL A 109 16.81 -0.74 31.21
C VAL A 109 17.11 0.65 30.67
N LYS A 110 18.38 0.90 30.35
CA LYS A 110 18.78 2.12 29.67
C LYS A 110 18.23 2.14 28.23
N ASP A 111 17.73 3.30 27.80
CA ASP A 111 17.27 3.48 26.43
C ASP A 111 18.36 3.11 25.40
N TYR A 112 18.00 2.18 24.52
CA TYR A 112 18.86 1.60 23.48
C TYR A 112 18.22 1.65 22.09
N LEU A 113 16.95 2.07 22.02
CA LEU A 113 16.20 2.22 20.77
C LEU A 113 16.60 3.52 20.07
N ARG A 114 16.32 3.60 18.76
CA ARG A 114 16.52 4.82 17.97
C ARG A 114 15.71 5.97 18.55
N ALA A 115 16.12 7.21 18.27
CA ALA A 115 15.35 8.39 18.70
C ALA A 115 13.88 8.30 18.23
N GLY A 116 12.96 8.51 19.17
CA GLY A 116 11.52 8.30 18.99
C GLY A 116 11.05 6.85 19.08
N GLY A 117 11.94 5.86 18.92
CA GLY A 117 11.62 4.44 18.90
C GLY A 117 11.20 3.85 20.23
N ALA A 118 11.56 4.49 21.34
CA ALA A 118 11.13 4.13 22.70
C ALA A 118 9.79 4.80 23.02
N VAL A 119 8.70 4.15 22.63
CA VAL A 119 7.34 4.66 22.88
C VAL A 119 6.92 4.29 24.30
N GLU A 120 6.40 5.26 25.05
CA GLU A 120 5.99 5.06 26.44
C GLU A 120 4.73 4.18 26.51
N GLY A 121 4.75 3.15 27.35
CA GLY A 121 3.58 2.31 27.61
C GLY A 121 2.55 2.97 28.52
N TRP A 122 1.30 2.55 28.44
CA TRP A 122 0.17 3.07 29.22
C TRP A 122 0.11 2.51 30.66
N TRP A 123 1.21 1.95 31.15
CA TRP A 123 1.33 1.33 32.46
C TRP A 123 2.20 2.16 33.42
N LYS A 124 2.05 1.95 34.72
CA LYS A 124 2.78 2.66 35.78
C LYS A 124 3.40 1.67 36.76
N ALA A 125 4.66 1.31 36.51
CA ALA A 125 5.38 0.39 37.38
C ALA A 125 5.57 0.96 38.82
N PRO A 126 5.46 0.11 39.86
CA PRO A 126 5.86 0.47 41.22
C PRO A 126 7.31 0.98 41.28
N ALA A 127 7.60 1.85 42.26
CA ALA A 127 8.96 2.34 42.46
C ALA A 127 9.90 1.19 42.81
N GLY A 128 11.03 1.08 42.09
CA GLY A 128 12.02 0.02 42.27
C GLY A 128 11.79 -1.24 41.42
N THR A 129 10.76 -1.26 40.57
CA THR A 129 10.53 -2.35 39.60
C THR A 129 11.73 -2.49 38.67
N THR A 130 12.20 -3.72 38.51
CA THR A 130 13.27 -4.14 37.61
C THR A 130 12.73 -5.02 36.49
N ARG A 131 13.55 -5.35 35.48
CA ARG A 131 13.18 -6.23 34.37
C ARG A 131 12.79 -7.66 34.80
N GLU A 132 13.09 -8.05 36.03
CA GLU A 132 12.70 -9.37 36.55
C GLU A 132 11.29 -9.36 37.18
N ASP A 133 10.75 -8.17 37.51
CA ASP A 133 9.47 -8.01 38.19
C ASP A 133 8.31 -7.93 37.17
N VAL A 134 7.73 -9.08 36.82
CA VAL A 134 6.74 -9.16 35.72
C VAL A 134 5.28 -9.34 36.14
N ASP A 135 5.01 -9.65 37.41
CA ASP A 135 3.68 -10.08 37.89
C ASP A 135 2.87 -8.96 38.59
N TRP A 136 3.26 -7.69 38.42
CA TRP A 136 2.66 -6.57 39.17
C TRP A 136 1.48 -5.89 38.49
N TRP A 137 1.32 -6.05 37.16
CA TRP A 137 0.33 -5.28 36.39
C TRP A 137 -1.02 -5.99 36.31
N ASP A 138 -2.09 -5.29 36.67
CA ASP A 138 -3.48 -5.72 36.49
C ASP A 138 -4.28 -4.67 35.71
N ALA A 139 -4.92 -5.08 34.61
CA ALA A 139 -5.78 -4.23 33.81
C ALA A 139 -6.93 -3.61 34.61
N GLU A 140 -7.42 -4.31 35.65
CA GLU A 140 -8.53 -3.87 36.49
C GLU A 140 -8.09 -2.92 37.62
N ASP A 141 -6.80 -2.82 37.94
CA ASP A 141 -6.30 -1.86 38.92
C ASP A 141 -6.00 -0.50 38.25
N PRO A 142 -6.78 0.57 38.53
CA PRO A 142 -6.51 1.88 37.95
C PRO A 142 -5.15 2.48 38.35
N ALA A 143 -4.51 1.99 39.43
CA ALA A 143 -3.20 2.44 39.88
C ALA A 143 -2.07 2.00 38.93
N ASP A 144 -2.25 0.90 38.22
CA ASP A 144 -1.27 0.32 37.30
C ASP A 144 -1.28 1.01 35.93
N TRP A 145 -2.23 1.91 35.68
CA TRP A 145 -2.33 2.67 34.45
C TRP A 145 -1.69 4.05 34.58
N ASN A 146 -0.82 4.41 33.63
CA ASN A 146 -0.24 5.74 33.55
C ASN A 146 -1.09 6.68 32.68
N LYS A 147 -1.95 7.48 33.32
CA LYS A 147 -2.77 8.50 32.63
C LYS A 147 -1.95 9.61 31.93
N ASN A 148 -0.67 9.75 32.27
CA ASN A 148 0.24 10.74 31.71
C ASN A 148 1.14 10.15 30.62
N ALA A 149 1.01 8.86 30.30
CA ALA A 149 1.82 8.20 29.31
C ALA A 149 1.74 8.90 27.95
N ASP A 150 2.85 8.82 27.21
CA ASP A 150 2.98 9.10 25.79
C ASP A 150 2.53 10.52 25.42
N LYS A 151 2.95 11.48 26.25
CA LYS A 151 2.59 12.89 26.11
C LYS A 151 2.91 13.46 24.73
N THR A 152 3.97 12.98 24.09
CA THR A 152 4.47 13.48 22.80
C THR A 152 3.57 13.06 21.63
N GLN A 153 3.23 11.78 21.44
CA GLN A 153 2.26 11.42 20.41
C GLN A 153 0.87 11.97 20.73
N ARG A 154 0.48 12.03 22.01
CA ARG A 154 -0.82 12.61 22.40
C ARG A 154 -0.96 14.09 22.07
N TRP A 155 0.14 14.85 22.07
CA TRP A 155 0.12 16.21 21.53
C TRP A 155 -0.31 16.23 20.06
N TRP A 156 0.22 15.31 19.26
CA TRP A 156 -0.17 15.16 17.86
C TRP A 156 -1.64 14.79 17.73
N VAL A 157 -2.14 13.84 18.53
CA VAL A 157 -3.56 13.46 18.55
C VAL A 157 -4.46 14.67 18.78
N ASP A 158 -4.18 15.48 19.81
CA ASP A 158 -4.95 16.70 20.06
C ASP A 158 -4.87 17.70 18.92
N ARG A 159 -3.72 17.76 18.24
CA ARG A 159 -3.49 18.71 17.16
C ARG A 159 -4.24 18.34 15.88
N ILE A 160 -4.34 17.05 15.57
CA ILE A 160 -4.84 16.56 14.28
C ILE A 160 -6.27 16.03 14.32
N LYS A 161 -6.87 15.82 15.50
CA LYS A 161 -8.21 15.19 15.63
C LYS A 161 -9.37 15.81 14.87
N LYS A 162 -9.23 17.03 14.36
CA LYS A 162 -10.24 17.68 13.49
C LYS A 162 -10.02 17.41 12.01
N ASP A 163 -8.82 16.98 11.65
CA ASP A 163 -8.37 16.70 10.28
C ASP A 163 -8.50 15.20 9.95
N ILE A 164 -8.57 14.34 10.98
CA ILE A 164 -8.65 12.89 10.84
C ILE A 164 -10.10 12.40 10.76
N THR A 165 -10.38 11.56 9.75
CA THR A 165 -11.66 10.88 9.57
C THR A 165 -11.63 9.42 9.97
N HIS A 166 -10.44 8.80 10.01
CA HIS A 166 -10.24 7.42 10.45
C HIS A 166 -9.06 7.30 11.40
N TRP A 167 -9.32 6.73 12.57
CA TRP A 167 -8.31 6.46 13.59
C TRP A 167 -8.12 4.96 13.72
N GLU A 168 -6.88 4.51 13.67
CA GLU A 168 -6.50 3.15 14.07
C GLU A 168 -5.55 3.24 15.25
N THR A 169 -5.67 2.33 16.22
CA THR A 169 -4.60 2.09 17.20
C THR A 169 -3.90 0.79 16.85
N PHE A 170 -2.58 0.76 16.93
CA PHE A 170 -1.82 -0.46 16.68
C PHE A 170 -0.68 -0.62 17.68
N SER A 171 -0.03 -1.79 17.69
CA SER A 171 1.05 -2.11 18.63
C SER A 171 2.24 -2.72 17.93
N ASN A 172 3.40 -2.07 18.02
CA ASN A 172 4.67 -2.65 17.56
C ASN A 172 5.17 -3.79 18.47
N SER A 173 4.86 -3.75 19.77
CA SER A 173 5.32 -4.75 20.74
C SER A 173 4.46 -4.78 22.00
N PRO A 174 4.26 -5.95 22.64
CA PRO A 174 3.70 -6.01 23.99
C PRO A 174 4.57 -5.26 25.00
N PRO A 175 4.00 -4.84 26.15
CA PRO A 175 4.79 -4.38 27.28
C PRO A 175 5.88 -5.37 27.68
N TRP A 176 7.06 -4.87 28.06
CA TRP A 176 8.24 -5.70 28.35
C TRP A 176 7.97 -6.85 29.33
N PHE A 177 7.11 -6.66 30.33
CA PHE A 177 6.78 -7.67 31.33
C PHE A 177 5.91 -8.81 30.76
N MET A 178 5.26 -8.59 29.62
CA MET A 178 4.51 -9.59 28.86
C MET A 178 5.37 -10.30 27.80
N THR A 179 6.65 -9.92 27.62
CA THR A 179 7.51 -10.50 26.58
C THR A 179 8.46 -11.58 27.10
N GLU A 180 8.76 -12.56 26.25
CA GLU A 180 9.69 -13.67 26.55
C GLU A 180 11.10 -13.17 26.90
N SER A 181 11.59 -12.12 26.23
CA SER A 181 12.93 -11.59 26.49
C SER A 181 13.00 -10.57 27.63
N GLY A 182 11.88 -10.03 28.09
CA GLY A 182 11.83 -8.87 28.98
C GLY A 182 12.22 -7.55 28.29
N TYR A 183 12.27 -7.53 26.95
CA TYR A 183 12.57 -6.36 26.13
C TYR A 183 11.48 -6.17 25.06
N VAL A 184 11.29 -4.94 24.60
CA VAL A 184 10.26 -4.60 23.59
C VAL A 184 10.75 -4.73 22.15
N SER A 185 12.06 -4.89 21.93
CA SER A 185 12.64 -5.00 20.58
C SER A 185 12.60 -6.40 19.96
N GLY A 186 12.08 -7.39 20.68
CA GLY A 186 11.89 -8.75 20.20
C GLY A 186 12.61 -9.81 21.05
N ASN A 187 12.43 -11.06 20.65
CA ASN A 187 12.98 -12.22 21.36
C ASN A 187 14.51 -12.27 21.18
N PHE A 188 15.23 -13.00 22.03
CA PHE A 188 16.66 -13.24 21.80
C PHE A 188 16.90 -14.11 20.55
N ASP A 189 15.94 -14.96 20.22
CA ASP A 189 15.85 -15.64 18.92
C ASP A 189 14.73 -14.99 18.11
N ALA A 190 15.09 -14.16 17.14
CA ALA A 190 14.14 -13.35 16.37
C ALA A 190 13.10 -14.17 15.57
N GLY A 191 13.30 -15.49 15.42
CA GLY A 191 12.31 -16.38 14.80
C GLY A 191 11.34 -17.06 15.79
N LYS A 192 11.39 -16.70 17.09
CA LYS A 192 10.49 -17.24 18.12
C LYS A 192 9.50 -16.21 18.59
N ASP A 193 8.32 -16.70 18.95
CA ASP A 193 7.24 -15.90 19.54
C ASP A 193 7.76 -15.04 20.69
N GLN A 194 7.36 -13.77 20.70
CA GLN A 194 7.83 -12.78 21.65
C GLN A 194 6.83 -12.52 22.79
N LEU A 195 5.53 -12.66 22.55
CA LEU A 195 4.52 -12.54 23.60
C LEU A 195 4.43 -13.88 24.36
N LYS A 196 4.52 -13.81 25.69
CA LYS A 196 4.36 -14.99 26.55
C LYS A 196 2.95 -15.59 26.36
N PRO A 197 2.82 -16.92 26.23
CA PRO A 197 1.52 -17.58 26.08
C PRO A 197 0.51 -17.24 27.19
N GLU A 198 0.97 -17.10 28.43
CA GLU A 198 0.15 -16.74 29.60
C GLU A 198 -0.28 -15.26 29.60
N SER A 199 0.44 -14.38 28.89
CA SER A 199 0.12 -12.95 28.85
C SER A 199 -0.82 -12.56 27.72
N VAL A 200 -1.33 -13.50 26.92
CA VAL A 200 -2.20 -13.22 25.77
C VAL A 200 -3.48 -12.47 26.16
N GLU A 201 -4.13 -12.88 27.25
CA GLU A 201 -5.35 -12.21 27.73
C GLU A 201 -5.05 -10.80 28.27
N ASP A 202 -3.95 -10.64 29.01
CA ASP A 202 -3.57 -9.36 29.59
C ASP A 202 -3.10 -8.38 28.52
N PHE A 203 -2.44 -8.86 27.47
CA PHE A 203 -2.11 -8.04 26.30
C PHE A 203 -3.37 -7.54 25.59
N ALA A 204 -4.39 -8.39 25.40
CA ALA A 204 -5.67 -7.96 24.85
C ALA A 204 -6.34 -6.88 25.71
N LYS A 205 -6.35 -7.03 27.04
CA LYS A 205 -6.87 -6.01 27.97
C LYS A 205 -6.03 -4.72 27.94
N TYR A 206 -4.71 -4.84 27.82
CA TYR A 206 -3.79 -3.71 27.72
C TYR A 206 -4.11 -2.85 26.48
N LEU A 207 -4.20 -3.47 25.31
CA LEU A 207 -4.50 -2.80 24.06
C LEU A 207 -5.83 -2.04 24.12
N VAL A 208 -6.91 -2.74 24.52
CA VAL A 208 -8.25 -2.12 24.62
C VAL A 208 -8.27 -1.01 25.67
N GLY A 209 -7.67 -1.24 26.84
CA GLY A 209 -7.63 -0.26 27.91
C GLY A 209 -6.80 0.99 27.58
N ALA A 210 -5.75 0.87 26.76
CA ALA A 210 -4.99 2.00 26.22
C ALA A 210 -5.84 2.79 25.21
N THR A 211 -6.51 2.09 24.29
CA THR A 211 -7.42 2.70 23.30
C THR A 211 -8.54 3.50 23.96
N GLU A 212 -9.25 2.93 24.95
CA GLU A 212 -10.31 3.64 25.66
C GLU A 212 -9.80 4.88 26.41
N ARG A 213 -8.59 4.81 26.98
CA ARG A 213 -7.96 5.96 27.67
C ARG A 213 -7.58 7.05 26.68
N LEU A 214 -7.07 6.70 25.51
CA LEU A 214 -6.78 7.64 24.43
C LEU A 214 -8.05 8.34 23.95
N GLU A 215 -9.10 7.58 23.61
CA GLU A 215 -10.39 8.12 23.17
C GLU A 215 -10.98 9.07 24.20
N LYS A 216 -11.03 8.63 25.47
CA LYS A 216 -11.56 9.44 26.57
C LYS A 216 -10.77 10.72 26.80
N ALA A 217 -9.44 10.65 26.75
CA ALA A 217 -8.57 11.80 27.02
C ALA A 217 -8.68 12.87 25.92
N HIS A 218 -8.82 12.45 24.66
CA HIS A 218 -8.71 13.36 23.52
C HIS A 218 -10.04 13.63 22.81
N GLY A 219 -11.10 12.91 23.16
CA GLY A 219 -12.42 13.04 22.54
C GLY A 219 -12.41 12.57 21.08
N ILE A 220 -11.69 11.48 20.80
CA ILE A 220 -11.66 10.81 19.49
C ILE A 220 -12.42 9.48 19.57
N LYS A 221 -12.72 8.91 18.41
CA LYS A 221 -13.23 7.55 18.28
C LYS A 221 -12.29 6.77 17.36
N VAL A 222 -11.86 5.62 17.81
CA VAL A 222 -11.02 4.68 17.07
C VAL A 222 -11.92 3.75 16.27
N ASP A 223 -11.64 3.60 14.99
CA ASP A 223 -12.39 2.73 14.09
C ASP A 223 -11.87 1.28 14.18
N THR A 224 -10.53 1.12 14.21
CA THR A 224 -9.89 -0.20 14.24
C THR A 224 -8.75 -0.28 15.27
N LEU A 225 -8.53 -1.49 15.80
CA LEU A 225 -7.40 -1.85 16.64
C LEU A 225 -6.63 -3.01 16.00
N ASP A 226 -5.36 -2.79 15.66
CA ASP A 226 -4.45 -3.83 15.16
C ASP A 226 -3.50 -4.29 16.30
N PRO A 227 -3.59 -5.54 16.78
CA PRO A 227 -2.71 -6.00 17.85
C PRO A 227 -1.28 -6.31 17.38
N PHE A 228 -0.99 -6.15 16.07
CA PHE A 228 0.26 -6.58 15.46
C PHE A 228 0.94 -5.47 14.64
N ASN A 229 2.22 -5.70 14.34
CA ASN A 229 3.00 -4.98 13.34
C ASN A 229 4.09 -5.92 12.80
N GLU A 230 3.99 -6.33 11.55
CA GLU A 230 4.90 -7.28 10.89
C GLU A 230 5.16 -8.56 11.71
N PRO A 231 4.10 -9.27 12.18
CA PRO A 231 4.24 -10.26 13.23
C PRO A 231 4.95 -11.54 12.80
N ASN A 232 4.75 -12.07 11.59
CA ASN A 232 5.40 -13.33 11.15
C ASN A 232 6.74 -13.09 10.46
N THR A 233 7.60 -12.29 11.10
CA THR A 233 8.94 -11.95 10.57
C THR A 233 10.05 -12.36 11.53
N ASN A 234 11.20 -12.76 11.01
CA ASN A 234 12.28 -13.34 11.80
C ASN A 234 13.41 -12.35 12.13
N TYR A 235 13.12 -11.04 12.16
CA TYR A 235 14.11 -9.99 12.37
C TYR A 235 13.85 -9.10 13.59
N TRP A 236 12.72 -9.26 14.28
CA TRP A 236 12.46 -8.64 15.58
C TRP A 236 13.24 -9.37 16.66
N GLY A 237 14.39 -8.83 17.03
CA GLY A 237 15.24 -9.46 18.04
C GLY A 237 16.05 -8.50 18.89
N THR A 238 16.27 -8.92 20.13
CA THR A 238 17.12 -8.22 21.10
C THR A 238 18.49 -8.88 21.16
N LYS A 239 19.55 -8.07 21.20
CA LYS A 239 20.93 -8.54 21.39
C LYS A 239 21.52 -7.90 22.63
N LEU A 240 22.18 -8.70 23.46
CA LEU A 240 22.89 -8.22 24.64
C LEU A 240 24.39 -8.11 24.38
N GLY A 241 25.00 -7.06 24.93
CA GLY A 241 26.44 -6.87 24.98
C GLY A 241 27.11 -7.74 26.05
N PRO A 242 28.45 -7.72 26.12
CA PRO A 242 29.20 -8.46 27.15
C PRO A 242 28.89 -8.03 28.59
N ASP A 243 28.35 -6.83 28.78
CA ASP A 243 27.88 -6.26 30.04
C ASP A 243 26.43 -6.64 30.41
N GLY A 244 25.75 -7.40 29.54
CA GLY A 244 24.35 -7.78 29.74
C GLY A 244 23.34 -6.73 29.29
N GLU A 245 23.79 -5.58 28.78
CA GLU A 245 22.93 -4.49 28.32
C GLU A 245 22.50 -4.68 26.86
N PRO A 246 21.30 -4.20 26.47
CA PRO A 246 20.85 -4.30 25.09
C PRO A 246 21.70 -3.43 24.15
N THR A 247 22.18 -4.02 23.06
CA THR A 247 23.02 -3.40 22.03
C THR A 247 22.43 -3.50 20.62
N GLY A 248 21.33 -4.23 20.44
CA GLY A 248 20.66 -4.42 19.15
C GLY A 248 19.14 -4.57 19.31
N GLY A 249 18.43 -4.41 18.19
CA GLY A 249 16.96 -4.23 18.19
C GLY A 249 16.64 -2.73 18.32
N ARG A 250 16.74 -1.98 17.22
CA ARG A 250 16.75 -0.50 17.24
C ARG A 250 15.36 0.13 17.46
N GLN A 251 14.31 -0.67 17.56
CA GLN A 251 12.92 -0.23 17.72
C GLN A 251 12.08 -1.31 18.38
N GLU A 252 10.86 -0.97 18.80
CA GLU A 252 9.86 -1.95 19.23
C GLU A 252 9.48 -2.91 18.09
N GLY A 253 9.34 -4.20 18.41
CA GLY A 253 8.97 -5.24 17.46
C GLY A 253 8.75 -6.58 18.16
N ALA A 254 7.80 -7.37 17.66
CA ALA A 254 7.47 -8.67 18.23
C ALA A 254 7.16 -9.70 17.15
N HIS A 255 7.97 -10.76 17.05
CA HIS A 255 7.57 -11.93 16.29
C HIS A 255 6.37 -12.59 16.97
N MET A 256 5.32 -12.83 16.22
CA MET A 256 4.18 -13.66 16.60
C MET A 256 3.80 -14.49 15.39
N GLY A 257 4.07 -15.80 15.44
CA GLY A 257 3.71 -16.73 14.38
C GLY A 257 2.19 -16.86 14.22
N PRO A 258 1.71 -17.45 13.11
CA PRO A 258 0.28 -17.51 12.79
C PRO A 258 -0.57 -18.15 13.89
N GLU A 259 -0.07 -19.16 14.60
CA GLU A 259 -0.77 -19.81 15.72
C GLU A 259 -0.96 -18.87 16.91
N LEU A 260 0.05 -18.07 17.25
CA LEU A 260 -0.03 -17.10 18.33
C LEU A 260 -0.94 -15.92 17.96
N GLN A 261 -0.86 -15.44 16.71
CA GLN A 261 -1.76 -14.39 16.23
C GLN A 261 -3.24 -14.81 16.38
N GLN A 262 -3.58 -16.07 16.05
CA GLN A 262 -4.93 -16.59 16.28
C GLN A 262 -5.36 -16.58 17.75
N LYS A 263 -4.44 -16.85 18.69
CA LYS A 263 -4.75 -16.79 20.14
C LYS A 263 -5.03 -15.35 20.58
N VAL A 264 -4.20 -14.40 20.13
CA VAL A 264 -4.39 -12.98 20.41
C VAL A 264 -5.72 -12.47 19.86
N LEU A 265 -6.08 -12.82 18.62
CA LEU A 265 -7.37 -12.44 18.04
C LEU A 265 -8.56 -12.99 18.83
N ARG A 266 -8.50 -14.25 19.28
CA ARG A 266 -9.54 -14.87 20.12
C ARG A 266 -9.66 -14.22 21.49
N ALA A 267 -8.55 -13.75 22.07
CA ALA A 267 -8.55 -13.04 23.35
C ALA A 267 -9.03 -11.58 23.20
N LEU A 268 -8.67 -10.90 22.11
CA LEU A 268 -8.99 -9.51 21.85
C LEU A 268 -10.49 -9.29 21.59
N ALA A 269 -11.12 -10.14 20.78
CA ALA A 269 -12.51 -9.99 20.37
C ALA A 269 -13.50 -9.81 21.55
N PRO A 270 -13.55 -10.69 22.57
CA PRO A 270 -14.49 -10.53 23.69
C PRO A 270 -14.15 -9.34 24.60
N VAL A 271 -12.90 -8.86 24.62
CA VAL A 271 -12.52 -7.66 25.37
C VAL A 271 -13.06 -6.41 24.65
N LEU A 272 -12.89 -6.33 23.33
CA LEU A 272 -13.44 -5.24 22.51
C LEU A 272 -14.97 -5.21 22.54
N GLU A 273 -15.65 -6.36 22.45
CA GLU A 273 -17.12 -6.45 22.50
C GLU A 273 -17.69 -5.84 23.79
N LYS A 274 -16.98 -5.99 24.92
CA LYS A 274 -17.37 -5.45 26.24
C LYS A 274 -16.89 -4.01 26.46
N SER A 275 -16.01 -3.52 25.59
CA SER A 275 -15.41 -2.18 25.70
C SER A 275 -16.38 -1.08 25.28
N ARG A 276 -16.02 0.17 25.57
CA ARG A 276 -16.74 1.37 25.14
C ARG A 276 -16.20 1.98 23.85
N SER A 277 -15.08 1.50 23.33
CA SER A 277 -14.45 2.07 22.13
C SER A 277 -15.31 1.85 20.88
N GLY A 278 -15.87 0.65 20.75
CA GLY A 278 -16.58 0.25 19.54
C GLY A 278 -15.66 0.13 18.32
N ALA A 279 -14.34 0.11 18.53
CA ALA A 279 -13.36 -0.26 17.52
C ALA A 279 -13.52 -1.74 17.14
N GLU A 280 -13.28 -2.04 15.87
CA GLU A 280 -13.23 -3.40 15.35
C GLU A 280 -11.78 -3.87 15.20
N ILE A 281 -11.56 -5.18 15.02
CA ILE A 281 -10.19 -5.70 14.85
C ILE A 281 -9.74 -5.49 13.40
N SER A 282 -8.61 -4.82 13.22
CA SER A 282 -7.82 -4.93 11.99
C SER A 282 -6.69 -5.94 12.20
N ALA A 283 -6.33 -6.65 11.14
CA ALA A 283 -5.21 -7.58 11.16
C ALA A 283 -4.71 -7.85 9.75
N MET A 284 -3.46 -8.24 9.54
CA MET A 284 -2.46 -8.57 10.56
C MET A 284 -1.18 -7.76 10.40
N ASP A 285 -1.23 -6.75 9.54
CA ASP A 285 -0.15 -5.79 9.36
C ASP A 285 1.16 -6.49 8.93
N GLU A 286 1.04 -7.50 8.08
CA GLU A 286 2.20 -8.27 7.63
C GLU A 286 3.09 -7.43 6.71
N THR A 287 4.40 -7.58 6.89
CA THR A 287 5.44 -6.83 6.17
C THR A 287 5.32 -6.94 4.64
N ASN A 288 4.76 -8.05 4.16
CA ASN A 288 4.70 -8.40 2.74
C ASN A 288 3.40 -9.16 2.40
N PRO A 289 2.84 -8.97 1.19
CA PRO A 289 1.62 -9.66 0.76
C PRO A 289 1.73 -11.20 0.73
N GLY A 290 2.91 -11.75 0.43
CA GLY A 290 3.14 -13.20 0.46
C GLY A 290 3.06 -13.80 1.87
N THR A 291 3.60 -13.10 2.87
CA THR A 291 3.50 -13.53 4.28
C THR A 291 2.06 -13.38 4.76
N PHE A 292 1.39 -12.27 4.43
CA PHE A 292 -0.03 -12.09 4.66
C PHE A 292 -0.85 -13.29 4.14
N ALA A 293 -0.62 -13.68 2.88
CA ALA A 293 -1.34 -14.79 2.26
C ALA A 293 -1.10 -16.10 2.99
N THR A 294 0.14 -16.36 3.42
CA THR A 294 0.51 -17.55 4.19
C THR A 294 -0.28 -17.63 5.48
N ASN A 295 -0.29 -16.54 6.26
CA ASN A 295 -0.96 -16.51 7.54
C ASN A 295 -2.49 -16.55 7.39
N TRP A 296 -3.07 -15.73 6.51
CA TRP A 296 -4.53 -15.72 6.27
C TRP A 296 -5.04 -17.11 5.88
N ASN A 297 -4.28 -17.83 5.06
CA ASN A 297 -4.62 -19.19 4.66
C ASN A 297 -4.51 -20.21 5.80
N SER A 298 -3.68 -19.96 6.82
CA SER A 298 -3.60 -20.77 8.03
C SER A 298 -4.76 -20.52 9.01
N TYR A 299 -5.41 -19.36 8.94
CA TYR A 299 -6.50 -19.01 9.85
C TYR A 299 -7.73 -19.86 9.58
N PRO A 300 -8.31 -20.51 10.60
CA PRO A 300 -9.60 -21.14 10.47
C PRO A 300 -10.70 -20.08 10.36
N GLN A 301 -11.87 -20.46 9.85
CA GLN A 301 -12.93 -19.50 9.49
C GLN A 301 -13.37 -18.63 10.68
N GLU A 302 -13.47 -19.20 11.87
CA GLU A 302 -13.89 -18.46 13.06
C GLU A 302 -12.91 -17.37 13.46
N VAL A 303 -11.61 -17.50 13.14
CA VAL A 303 -10.62 -16.42 13.36
C VAL A 303 -10.72 -15.36 12.27
N ARG A 304 -10.90 -15.76 11.01
CA ARG A 304 -11.11 -14.83 9.89
C ARG A 304 -12.35 -13.96 10.11
N ASP A 305 -13.37 -14.50 10.75
CA ASP A 305 -14.61 -13.79 11.08
C ASP A 305 -14.40 -12.70 12.14
N LEU A 306 -13.39 -12.83 13.02
CA LEU A 306 -13.04 -11.80 14.02
C LEU A 306 -12.37 -10.56 13.40
N VAL A 307 -11.70 -10.72 12.25
CA VAL A 307 -10.99 -9.63 11.58
C VAL A 307 -11.96 -8.81 10.75
N ALA A 308 -12.24 -7.57 11.11
CA ALA A 308 -13.13 -6.70 10.35
C ALA A 308 -12.44 -6.02 9.16
N GLN A 309 -11.16 -5.67 9.31
CA GLN A 309 -10.35 -5.03 8.28
C GLN A 309 -9.03 -5.77 8.05
N MET A 310 -8.63 -5.91 6.79
CA MET A 310 -7.35 -6.52 6.42
C MET A 310 -6.29 -5.43 6.22
N ASN A 311 -5.18 -5.55 6.96
CA ASN A 311 -4.02 -4.66 6.89
C ASN A 311 -2.81 -5.42 6.34
N VAL A 312 -2.09 -4.81 5.40
CA VAL A 312 -0.88 -5.38 4.79
C VAL A 312 0.09 -4.29 4.35
N HIS A 313 1.38 -4.58 4.47
CA HIS A 313 2.45 -3.70 4.00
C HIS A 313 2.92 -4.15 2.63
N THR A 314 3.74 -3.32 1.97
CA THR A 314 4.28 -3.68 0.66
C THR A 314 5.79 -3.52 0.56
N TYR A 315 6.58 -3.64 1.64
CA TYR A 315 8.04 -3.53 1.55
C TYR A 315 8.64 -4.44 0.45
N GLY A 316 8.06 -5.62 0.29
CA GLY A 316 8.10 -6.53 -0.85
C GLY A 316 6.73 -6.66 -1.52
N THR A 317 6.74 -6.87 -2.84
CA THR A 317 5.54 -6.71 -3.69
C THR A 317 4.96 -8.02 -4.21
N GLY A 318 5.68 -9.12 -4.02
CA GLY A 318 5.21 -10.43 -4.45
C GLY A 318 3.85 -10.74 -3.82
N GLN A 319 2.91 -11.20 -4.65
CA GLN A 319 1.58 -11.61 -4.24
C GLN A 319 0.57 -10.50 -3.83
N ARG A 320 0.76 -9.24 -4.24
CA ARG A 320 -0.28 -8.19 -4.02
C ARG A 320 -1.67 -8.61 -4.53
N THR A 321 -1.74 -9.22 -5.72
CA THR A 321 -3.01 -9.66 -6.30
C THR A 321 -3.65 -10.83 -5.54
N THR A 322 -2.86 -11.67 -4.88
CA THR A 322 -3.35 -12.70 -3.95
C THR A 322 -4.12 -12.04 -2.80
N VAL A 323 -3.52 -11.04 -2.14
CA VAL A 323 -4.16 -10.36 -0.99
C VAL A 323 -5.41 -9.61 -1.41
N ARG A 324 -5.39 -8.94 -2.56
CA ARG A 324 -6.58 -8.34 -3.17
C ARG A 324 -7.71 -9.37 -3.31
N ASP A 325 -7.42 -10.53 -3.89
CA ASP A 325 -8.42 -11.55 -4.18
C ASP A 325 -8.96 -12.20 -2.89
N LEU A 326 -8.11 -12.41 -1.88
CA LEU A 326 -8.52 -12.84 -0.55
C LEU A 326 -9.45 -11.83 0.13
N ALA A 327 -9.14 -10.53 0.07
CA ALA A 327 -9.99 -9.48 0.65
C ALA A 327 -11.35 -9.36 -0.04
N LYS A 328 -11.39 -9.59 -1.36
CA LYS A 328 -12.64 -9.66 -2.13
C LYS A 328 -13.50 -10.85 -1.74
N ALA A 329 -12.89 -12.02 -1.62
CA ALA A 329 -13.59 -13.23 -1.18
C ALA A 329 -14.16 -13.10 0.23
N ALA A 330 -13.39 -12.50 1.14
CA ALA A 330 -13.78 -12.30 2.53
C ALA A 330 -14.82 -11.19 2.73
N ASP A 331 -15.11 -10.39 1.69
CA ASP A 331 -15.95 -9.18 1.78
C ASP A 331 -15.44 -8.16 2.84
N LYS A 332 -14.11 -8.04 2.99
CA LYS A 332 -13.48 -7.15 3.97
C LYS A 332 -12.78 -5.95 3.30
N PRO A 333 -12.78 -4.76 3.92
CA PRO A 333 -11.92 -3.66 3.53
C PRO A 333 -10.44 -4.08 3.64
N LEU A 334 -9.62 -3.53 2.76
CA LEU A 334 -8.18 -3.78 2.69
C LEU A 334 -7.45 -2.45 2.73
N TRP A 335 -6.51 -2.30 3.65
CA TRP A 335 -5.59 -1.16 3.69
C TRP A 335 -4.20 -1.60 3.26
N MET A 336 -3.55 -0.75 2.46
CA MET A 336 -2.10 -0.69 2.43
C MET A 336 -1.73 0.14 3.66
N SER A 337 -1.46 -0.54 4.77
CA SER A 337 -1.44 0.06 6.11
C SER A 337 -0.07 0.65 6.48
N GLU A 338 0.96 0.29 5.73
CA GLU A 338 2.30 0.83 5.92
C GLU A 338 3.17 0.55 4.69
N VAL A 339 3.81 1.59 4.18
CA VAL A 339 5.05 1.43 3.42
C VAL A 339 5.81 2.74 3.47
N GLU A 340 7.12 2.61 3.35
CA GLU A 340 8.03 3.69 3.07
C GLU A 340 9.26 3.12 2.35
N GLY A 341 10.19 3.96 1.88
CA GLY A 341 11.43 3.44 1.34
C GLY A 341 12.43 4.48 0.87
N ASP A 342 13.62 3.96 0.54
CA ASP A 342 14.70 4.72 -0.07
C ASP A 342 14.86 4.30 -1.53
N TRP A 343 14.76 5.27 -2.45
CA TRP A 343 14.96 5.07 -3.88
C TRP A 343 15.97 6.11 -4.38
N GLY A 344 16.94 5.69 -5.19
CA GLY A 344 18.00 6.57 -5.67
C GLY A 344 19.36 6.16 -5.14
N ASP A 345 20.26 7.13 -4.92
CA ASP A 345 21.61 6.86 -4.42
C ASP A 345 22.02 7.90 -3.37
N GLY A 346 21.60 7.67 -2.13
CA GLY A 346 21.91 8.51 -0.98
C GLY A 346 20.90 9.63 -0.73
N GLN A 347 21.18 10.43 0.31
CA GLN A 347 20.31 11.54 0.72
C GLN A 347 20.30 12.65 -0.34
N SER A 348 19.11 13.00 -0.81
CA SER A 348 18.90 14.12 -1.71
C SER A 348 17.57 14.83 -1.43
N PHE A 349 17.55 16.14 -1.62
CA PHE A 349 16.33 16.96 -1.48
C PHE A 349 15.80 17.45 -2.83
N THR A 350 16.51 17.16 -3.93
CA THR A 350 16.21 17.67 -5.27
C THR A 350 16.23 16.60 -6.37
N ASP A 351 16.83 15.44 -6.12
CA ASP A 351 16.82 14.31 -7.06
C ASP A 351 15.42 13.74 -7.17
N MET A 352 14.93 13.52 -8.39
CA MET A 352 13.60 12.96 -8.64
C MET A 352 13.53 11.45 -8.42
N ARG A 353 14.64 10.71 -8.38
CA ARG A 353 14.63 9.25 -8.21
C ARG A 353 13.89 8.78 -6.94
N PRO A 354 14.12 9.39 -5.75
CA PRO A 354 13.29 9.15 -4.57
C PRO A 354 11.79 9.29 -4.83
N GLY A 355 11.36 10.45 -5.32
CA GLY A 355 9.95 10.75 -5.58
C GLY A 355 9.31 9.85 -6.63
N LEU A 356 10.04 9.52 -7.71
CA LEU A 356 9.55 8.61 -8.75
C LEU A 356 9.40 7.18 -8.24
N GLY A 357 10.30 6.72 -7.35
CA GLY A 357 10.22 5.41 -6.72
C GLY A 357 8.98 5.26 -5.85
N LEU A 358 8.72 6.25 -4.98
CA LEU A 358 7.50 6.30 -4.17
C LEU A 358 6.24 6.44 -5.04
N ALA A 359 6.26 7.31 -6.04
CA ALA A 359 5.10 7.48 -6.91
C ALA A 359 4.74 6.20 -7.68
N GLN A 360 5.74 5.46 -8.18
CA GLN A 360 5.50 4.17 -8.82
C GLN A 360 5.00 3.14 -7.80
N ARG A 361 5.53 3.15 -6.57
CA ARG A 361 5.03 2.31 -5.47
C ARG A 361 3.53 2.52 -5.24
N ILE A 362 3.10 3.76 -5.09
CA ILE A 362 1.69 4.14 -4.92
C ILE A 362 0.85 3.67 -6.12
N VAL A 363 1.30 3.92 -7.35
CA VAL A 363 0.59 3.46 -8.56
C VAL A 363 0.38 1.95 -8.54
N ASP A 364 1.42 1.18 -8.25
CA ASP A 364 1.34 -0.28 -8.25
C ASP A 364 0.42 -0.79 -7.14
N ASP A 365 0.51 -0.25 -5.93
CA ASP A 365 -0.36 -0.64 -4.81
C ASP A 365 -1.83 -0.37 -5.13
N LEU A 366 -2.15 0.83 -5.63
CA LEU A 366 -3.53 1.19 -5.96
C LEU A 366 -4.14 0.32 -7.07
N ARG A 367 -3.30 -0.13 -8.02
CA ARG A 367 -3.74 -0.98 -9.15
C ARG A 367 -3.80 -2.46 -8.80
N GLU A 368 -2.83 -2.97 -8.07
CA GLU A 368 -2.65 -4.41 -7.84
C GLU A 368 -3.29 -4.89 -6.55
N LEU A 369 -3.20 -4.10 -5.49
CA LEU A 369 -3.75 -4.42 -4.17
C LEU A 369 -5.22 -3.97 -4.05
N GLU A 370 -5.59 -2.90 -4.75
CA GLU A 370 -6.92 -2.26 -4.70
C GLU A 370 -7.37 -1.89 -3.26
N PRO A 371 -6.54 -1.16 -2.48
CA PRO A 371 -6.84 -0.85 -1.10
C PRO A 371 -7.86 0.31 -1.00
N ARG A 372 -8.60 0.34 0.11
CA ARG A 372 -9.50 1.46 0.47
C ARG A 372 -8.75 2.63 1.11
N ALA A 373 -7.58 2.40 1.70
CA ALA A 373 -6.69 3.45 2.20
C ALA A 373 -5.23 3.11 1.89
N TRP A 374 -4.40 4.14 1.79
CA TRP A 374 -2.96 4.01 1.61
C TRP A 374 -2.24 4.85 2.67
N VAL A 375 -1.44 4.21 3.50
CA VAL A 375 -0.88 4.78 4.72
C VAL A 375 0.65 4.76 4.68
N PHE A 376 1.27 5.94 4.79
CA PHE A 376 2.71 6.06 4.99
C PHE A 376 3.12 5.43 6.31
N TRP A 377 4.32 4.84 6.39
CA TRP A 377 4.89 4.45 7.68
C TRP A 377 5.13 5.69 8.56
N GLN A 378 6.22 6.40 8.29
CA GLN A 378 6.56 7.65 8.94
C GLN A 378 7.16 8.62 7.91
N PRO A 379 6.42 9.68 7.53
CA PRO A 379 6.95 10.63 6.57
C PRO A 379 8.06 11.52 7.11
N VAL A 380 8.22 11.58 8.43
CA VAL A 380 9.20 12.43 9.09
C VAL A 380 10.30 11.55 9.65
N GLU A 381 11.52 11.75 9.15
CA GLU A 381 12.71 11.01 9.55
C GLU A 381 13.76 11.90 10.21
N ASP A 382 14.62 11.27 11.01
CA ASP A 382 15.77 11.95 11.60
C ASP A 382 16.79 12.28 10.51
N TYR A 383 17.06 13.58 10.35
CA TYR A 383 18.07 14.07 9.41
C TYR A 383 19.45 13.44 9.66
N ASP A 384 19.81 13.22 10.92
CA ASP A 384 21.13 12.68 11.27
C ASP A 384 21.25 11.18 10.97
N ASN A 385 20.15 10.42 11.06
CA ASN A 385 20.10 9.04 10.59
C ASN A 385 20.17 8.95 9.06
N MET A 386 19.53 9.90 8.37
CA MET A 386 19.42 9.91 6.90
C MET A 386 20.64 10.48 6.18
N LYS A 387 21.54 11.21 6.85
CA LYS A 387 22.75 11.75 6.21
C LYS A 387 23.81 10.66 5.95
N PRO A 388 24.78 10.90 5.04
CA PRO A 388 25.91 10.00 4.82
C PRO A 388 26.66 9.65 6.12
N GLY A 389 26.82 8.35 6.39
CA GLY A 389 27.46 7.84 7.60
C GLY A 389 26.53 7.73 8.81
N GLY A 390 25.24 8.07 8.67
CA GLY A 390 24.18 7.71 9.63
C GLY A 390 23.86 6.23 9.53
N GLU A 391 22.64 5.88 9.12
CA GLU A 391 22.23 4.48 8.97
C GLU A 391 22.85 3.79 7.76
N SER A 392 23.25 4.57 6.75
CA SER A 392 23.89 4.08 5.54
C SER A 392 25.12 4.93 5.21
N ALA A 393 26.10 4.33 4.55
CA ALA A 393 27.32 5.02 4.13
C ALA A 393 27.04 6.20 3.19
N LYS A 394 25.95 6.13 2.41
CA LYS A 394 25.56 7.17 1.44
C LYS A 394 24.41 8.06 1.95
N GLY A 395 23.85 7.76 3.12
CA GLY A 395 22.59 8.35 3.57
C GLY A 395 21.40 7.78 2.79
N GLY A 396 20.24 8.42 2.92
CA GLY A 396 19.02 8.02 2.23
C GLY A 396 17.89 9.02 2.39
N ASN A 397 16.79 8.74 1.72
CA ASN A 397 15.54 9.47 1.85
C ASN A 397 14.42 8.54 2.31
N TRP A 398 14.58 7.87 3.47
CA TRP A 398 13.51 7.02 3.98
C TRP A 398 12.23 7.82 4.25
N GLY A 399 12.24 8.99 4.90
CA GLY A 399 11.05 9.84 5.03
C GLY A 399 11.01 10.96 3.98
N GLU A 400 9.83 11.48 3.65
CA GLU A 400 9.58 12.68 2.82
C GLU A 400 10.15 13.96 3.43
N ILE A 401 10.11 14.04 4.76
CA ILE A 401 10.44 15.19 5.58
C ILE A 401 11.59 14.79 6.51
N GLN A 402 12.60 15.64 6.64
CA GLN A 402 13.74 15.37 7.53
C GLN A 402 14.01 16.56 8.45
N LEU A 403 14.26 16.28 9.72
CA LEU A 403 14.75 17.23 10.72
C LEU A 403 15.59 16.49 11.78
N PRO A 404 16.47 17.17 12.54
CA PRO A 404 17.18 16.50 13.61
C PRO A 404 16.23 15.99 14.71
N PHE A 405 16.36 14.73 15.10
CA PHE A 405 15.64 14.18 16.26
C PHE A 405 16.31 14.52 17.60
N SER A 406 17.32 15.38 17.57
CA SER A 406 18.07 15.89 18.71
C SER A 406 17.68 17.32 19.12
N CYS A 407 16.61 17.89 18.54
CA CYS A 407 16.20 19.25 18.85
C CYS A 407 15.67 19.37 20.29
N THR A 408 15.88 20.54 20.88
CA THR A 408 15.53 20.87 22.26
C THR A 408 14.47 21.96 22.32
N SER A 409 13.90 22.18 23.50
CA SER A 409 12.95 23.27 23.75
C SER A 409 13.51 24.69 23.48
N LYS A 410 14.83 24.85 23.36
CA LYS A 410 15.48 26.13 23.05
C LYS A 410 15.68 26.38 21.56
N ASP A 411 15.42 25.38 20.72
CA ASP A 411 15.66 25.48 19.30
C ASP A 411 14.62 26.34 18.58
N THR A 412 14.99 26.76 17.38
CA THR A 412 14.14 27.51 16.45
C THR A 412 14.16 26.81 15.10
N LEU A 413 13.33 27.24 14.14
CA LEU A 413 13.40 26.73 12.76
C LEU A 413 14.77 26.97 12.08
N LYS A 414 15.62 27.83 12.65
CA LYS A 414 16.99 28.05 12.17
C LYS A 414 17.97 26.99 12.69
N THR A 415 17.81 26.55 13.95
CA THR A 415 18.71 25.58 14.60
C THR A 415 18.18 24.14 14.53
N CYS A 416 16.88 23.99 14.31
CA CYS A 416 16.17 22.75 14.02
C CYS A 416 15.47 22.87 12.65
N PRO A 417 16.23 22.87 11.54
CA PRO A 417 15.67 23.04 10.20
C PRO A 417 14.85 21.81 9.78
N VAL A 418 13.78 22.07 9.04
CA VAL A 418 12.90 21.04 8.46
C VAL A 418 13.05 21.10 6.95
N TYR A 419 13.43 19.97 6.36
CA TYR A 419 13.64 19.77 4.93
C TYR A 419 12.57 18.85 4.35
N THR A 420 12.15 19.10 3.11
CA THR A 420 11.32 18.21 2.31
C THR A 420 12.15 17.73 1.12
N ASN A 421 11.95 16.49 0.69
CA ASN A 421 12.55 15.97 -0.54
C ASN A 421 11.48 15.72 -1.62
N THR A 422 11.89 15.22 -2.79
CA THR A 422 10.99 15.04 -3.93
C THR A 422 9.90 13.99 -3.70
N LYS A 423 10.02 13.10 -2.69
CA LYS A 423 8.92 12.22 -2.27
C LYS A 423 7.76 13.02 -1.71
N PHE A 424 8.04 14.03 -0.88
CA PHE A 424 7.02 14.95 -0.38
C PHE A 424 6.23 15.57 -1.54
N ASP A 425 6.94 16.11 -2.52
CA ASP A 425 6.32 16.82 -3.64
C ASP A 425 5.51 15.89 -4.55
N THR A 426 6.04 14.70 -4.83
CA THR A 426 5.38 13.73 -5.72
C THR A 426 4.22 13.01 -5.05
N ALA A 427 4.28 12.74 -3.74
CA ALA A 427 3.15 12.21 -2.97
C ALA A 427 1.91 13.12 -3.07
N ARG A 428 2.11 14.45 -3.09
CA ARG A 428 1.01 15.42 -3.20
C ARG A 428 0.23 15.31 -4.52
N ASN A 429 0.82 14.79 -5.60
CA ASN A 429 0.06 14.51 -6.83
C ASN A 429 -1.05 13.49 -6.62
N PHE A 430 -0.89 12.59 -5.66
CA PHE A 430 -1.89 11.60 -5.29
C PHE A 430 -2.83 12.17 -4.23
N THR A 431 -2.27 12.66 -3.12
CA THR A 431 -3.08 13.06 -1.96
C THR A 431 -3.99 14.25 -2.24
N HIS A 432 -3.60 15.17 -3.14
CA HIS A 432 -4.43 16.33 -3.51
C HIS A 432 -5.51 16.03 -4.55
N PHE A 433 -5.34 14.96 -5.35
CA PHE A 433 -6.15 14.75 -6.56
C PHE A 433 -6.86 13.40 -6.63
N ILE A 434 -6.61 12.50 -5.66
CA ILE A 434 -7.42 11.32 -5.35
C ILE A 434 -7.89 11.50 -3.91
N LYS A 435 -9.16 11.87 -3.73
CA LYS A 435 -9.67 12.37 -2.44
C LYS A 435 -10.52 11.33 -1.71
N PRO A 436 -10.69 11.47 -0.39
CA PRO A 436 -11.68 10.70 0.35
C PRO A 436 -13.07 10.75 -0.31
N GLY A 437 -13.64 9.58 -0.55
CA GLY A 437 -14.91 9.35 -1.21
C GLY A 437 -14.85 9.22 -2.74
N ASP A 438 -13.71 9.49 -3.37
CA ASP A 438 -13.47 9.12 -4.77
C ASP A 438 -13.48 7.58 -4.92
N ARG A 439 -13.53 7.09 -6.15
CA ARG A 439 -13.46 5.66 -6.43
C ARG A 439 -12.35 5.40 -7.43
N LEU A 440 -11.37 4.61 -7.02
CA LEU A 440 -10.31 4.15 -7.91
C LEU A 440 -10.92 3.32 -9.05
N ILE A 441 -10.35 3.47 -10.24
CA ILE A 441 -10.80 2.78 -11.46
C ILE A 441 -9.60 2.17 -12.17
N LYS A 442 -9.86 1.12 -12.94
CA LYS A 442 -8.84 0.42 -13.72
C LYS A 442 -8.20 1.33 -14.76
N THR A 443 -6.91 1.13 -15.02
CA THR A 443 -6.14 1.67 -16.15
C THR A 443 -5.42 0.53 -16.87
N ASP A 444 -5.16 0.70 -18.17
CA ASP A 444 -4.38 -0.25 -18.99
C ASP A 444 -2.89 0.12 -19.10
N ASP A 445 -2.42 1.04 -18.26
CA ASP A 445 -1.03 1.49 -18.19
C ASP A 445 -0.48 1.26 -16.78
N THR A 446 0.70 0.63 -16.68
CA THR A 446 1.33 0.30 -15.39
C THR A 446 2.00 1.49 -14.72
N SER A 447 2.17 2.60 -15.42
CA SER A 447 2.69 3.85 -14.87
C SER A 447 1.59 4.85 -14.51
N SER A 448 0.32 4.42 -14.53
CA SER A 448 -0.83 5.29 -14.27
C SER A 448 -1.86 4.66 -13.34
N THR A 449 -2.29 5.41 -12.33
CA THR A 449 -3.52 5.12 -11.57
C THR A 449 -4.61 6.14 -11.87
N ALA A 450 -5.87 5.80 -11.62
CA ALA A 450 -6.99 6.70 -11.90
C ALA A 450 -8.12 6.57 -10.89
N ALA A 451 -8.86 7.65 -10.70
CA ALA A 451 -10.05 7.70 -9.87
C ALA A 451 -11.16 8.52 -10.52
N VAL A 452 -12.42 8.16 -10.27
CA VAL A 452 -13.58 9.03 -10.53
C VAL A 452 -13.93 9.79 -9.25
N SER A 453 -14.33 11.04 -9.41
CA SER A 453 -14.72 11.89 -8.29
C SER A 453 -15.87 11.26 -7.49
N ARG A 454 -15.98 11.57 -6.20
CA ARG A 454 -17.12 11.17 -5.35
C ARG A 454 -18.49 11.45 -5.99
N LYS A 455 -18.61 12.55 -6.73
CA LYS A 455 -19.83 12.97 -7.45
C LYS A 455 -20.03 12.23 -8.78
N GLY A 456 -19.00 11.59 -9.32
CA GLY A 456 -19.03 10.87 -10.59
C GLY A 456 -19.04 11.78 -11.84
N ASP A 457 -18.62 13.03 -11.70
CA ASP A 457 -18.67 14.10 -12.73
C ASP A 457 -17.28 14.60 -13.18
N ALA A 458 -16.21 13.99 -12.65
CA ALA A 458 -14.83 14.23 -13.01
C ALA A 458 -14.00 12.96 -12.80
N ALA A 459 -12.80 12.94 -13.37
CA ALA A 459 -11.81 11.90 -13.12
C ALA A 459 -10.41 12.49 -12.97
N THR A 460 -9.54 11.78 -12.29
CA THR A 460 -8.11 12.08 -12.18
C THR A 460 -7.34 10.88 -12.70
N VAL A 461 -6.31 11.11 -13.51
CA VAL A 461 -5.27 10.10 -13.81
C VAL A 461 -3.95 10.65 -13.28
N VAL A 462 -3.23 9.89 -12.45
CA VAL A 462 -1.88 10.25 -12.02
C VAL A 462 -0.89 9.37 -12.77
N HIS A 463 0.01 9.98 -13.54
CA HIS A 463 0.97 9.29 -14.40
C HIS A 463 2.41 9.56 -13.94
N VAL A 464 3.23 8.52 -13.89
CA VAL A 464 4.66 8.58 -13.54
C VAL A 464 5.49 8.43 -14.82
N ASN A 465 6.23 9.48 -15.20
CA ASN A 465 7.24 9.37 -16.24
C ASN A 465 8.64 9.31 -15.60
N SER A 466 9.16 8.10 -15.44
CA SER A 466 10.51 7.88 -14.90
C SER A 466 11.63 8.04 -15.95
N ALA A 467 11.29 8.17 -17.23
CA ALA A 467 12.29 8.34 -18.28
C ALA A 467 12.97 9.71 -18.19
N THR A 468 14.20 9.76 -18.69
CA THR A 468 15.00 11.00 -18.82
C THR A 468 14.53 11.91 -19.96
N GLU A 469 13.50 11.49 -20.69
CA GLU A 469 12.91 12.22 -21.81
C GLU A 469 11.44 12.51 -21.52
N SER A 470 10.94 13.64 -22.05
CA SER A 470 9.50 13.89 -22.08
C SER A 470 8.80 12.87 -22.99
N ARG A 471 7.50 12.65 -22.77
CA ARG A 471 6.66 11.80 -23.63
C ARG A 471 5.26 12.36 -23.80
N GLU A 472 4.62 12.04 -24.91
CA GLU A 472 3.19 12.26 -25.05
C GLU A 472 2.40 11.22 -24.26
N VAL A 473 1.41 11.68 -23.49
CA VAL A 473 0.41 10.84 -22.84
C VAL A 473 -0.95 11.17 -23.44
N THR A 474 -1.57 10.20 -24.10
CA THR A 474 -2.92 10.32 -24.64
C THR A 474 -3.91 9.68 -23.69
N LEU A 475 -4.85 10.45 -23.14
CA LEU A 475 -5.98 9.90 -22.40
C LEU A 475 -7.07 9.46 -23.37
N ASP A 476 -7.38 8.16 -23.40
CA ASP A 476 -8.57 7.64 -24.06
C ASP A 476 -9.75 7.62 -23.08
N LEU A 477 -10.70 8.53 -23.28
CA LEU A 477 -11.90 8.67 -22.46
C LEU A 477 -13.10 7.90 -23.05
N SER A 478 -12.85 7.00 -24.01
CA SER A 478 -13.89 6.21 -24.71
C SER A 478 -14.77 5.39 -23.76
N LYS A 479 -14.23 4.94 -22.63
CA LYS A 479 -14.93 4.14 -21.61
C LYS A 479 -15.91 4.95 -20.74
N PHE A 480 -15.86 6.29 -20.78
CA PHE A 480 -16.87 7.13 -20.13
C PHE A 480 -18.16 7.20 -20.95
N GLY A 481 -19.30 7.10 -20.25
CA GLY A 481 -20.62 7.14 -20.88
C GLY A 481 -20.95 8.50 -21.49
N ARG A 482 -20.50 9.57 -20.85
CA ARG A 482 -20.63 10.94 -21.34
C ARG A 482 -19.29 11.65 -21.27
N VAL A 483 -18.91 12.25 -22.39
CA VAL A 483 -17.79 13.19 -22.51
C VAL A 483 -18.38 14.49 -23.05
N SER A 484 -18.37 15.54 -22.24
CA SER A 484 -18.89 16.87 -22.60
C SER A 484 -18.12 17.45 -23.79
N SER A 485 -18.80 18.20 -24.67
CA SER A 485 -18.12 18.97 -25.73
C SER A 485 -17.20 20.08 -25.19
N ARG A 486 -17.34 20.42 -23.89
CA ARG A 486 -16.47 21.33 -23.14
C ARG A 486 -15.51 20.59 -22.20
N ALA A 487 -15.35 19.28 -22.34
CA ALA A 487 -14.44 18.52 -21.50
C ALA A 487 -12.99 18.96 -21.71
N THR A 488 -12.22 18.95 -20.62
CA THR A 488 -10.83 19.39 -20.61
C THR A 488 -9.99 18.48 -19.73
N VAL A 489 -8.71 18.37 -20.06
CA VAL A 489 -7.67 17.78 -19.21
C VAL A 489 -6.73 18.90 -18.76
N THR A 490 -6.55 19.06 -17.45
CA THR A 490 -5.59 20.02 -16.88
C THR A 490 -4.44 19.25 -16.24
N PRO A 491 -3.22 19.28 -16.82
CA PRO A 491 -2.05 18.69 -16.18
C PRO A 491 -1.62 19.49 -14.95
N VAL A 492 -1.27 18.80 -13.89
CA VAL A 492 -0.61 19.34 -12.70
C VAL A 492 0.69 18.56 -12.51
N VAL A 493 1.82 19.22 -12.73
CA VAL A 493 3.13 18.57 -12.89
C VAL A 493 3.99 18.78 -11.66
N THR A 494 4.63 17.71 -11.20
CA THR A 494 5.73 17.77 -10.24
C THR A 494 6.99 17.19 -10.86
N SER A 495 8.05 17.97 -10.88
CA SER A 495 9.39 17.61 -11.34
C SER A 495 10.46 18.35 -10.52
N ALA A 496 11.73 18.17 -10.89
CA ALA A 496 12.83 18.94 -10.32
C ALA A 496 12.61 20.46 -10.46
N ASP A 497 11.91 20.91 -11.51
CA ASP A 497 11.74 22.33 -11.84
C ASP A 497 10.60 23.01 -11.05
N GLY A 498 9.53 22.28 -10.73
CA GLY A 498 8.33 22.84 -10.08
C GLY A 498 7.46 21.77 -9.43
N LYS A 499 6.64 22.16 -8.45
CA LYS A 499 5.87 21.25 -7.60
C LYS A 499 4.39 21.59 -7.72
N LEU A 500 3.56 20.62 -8.10
CA LEU A 500 2.14 20.81 -8.41
C LEU A 500 1.86 21.98 -9.38
N GLU A 501 2.73 22.16 -10.37
CA GLU A 501 2.60 23.23 -11.37
C GLU A 501 1.43 22.97 -12.30
N LYS A 502 0.39 23.78 -12.17
CA LYS A 502 -0.82 23.66 -12.97
C LYS A 502 -0.60 24.24 -14.36
N GLN A 503 -0.69 23.38 -15.36
CA GLN A 503 -0.50 23.74 -16.77
C GLN A 503 -1.81 24.19 -17.42
N LYS A 504 -1.71 24.73 -18.63
CA LYS A 504 -2.87 25.11 -19.44
C LYS A 504 -3.74 23.88 -19.73
N ALA A 505 -5.05 24.04 -19.58
CA ALA A 505 -5.99 22.99 -19.91
C ALA A 505 -6.00 22.68 -21.42
N VAL A 506 -5.97 21.39 -21.76
CA VAL A 506 -6.13 20.87 -23.12
C VAL A 506 -7.58 20.44 -23.31
N ARG A 507 -8.17 20.78 -24.47
CA ARG A 507 -9.55 20.41 -24.79
C ARG A 507 -9.60 18.95 -25.22
N VAL A 508 -10.62 18.23 -24.75
CA VAL A 508 -10.90 16.87 -25.23
C VAL A 508 -11.53 16.94 -26.62
N SER A 509 -10.97 16.21 -27.58
CA SER A 509 -11.47 16.06 -28.95
C SER A 509 -11.56 14.58 -29.30
N GLY A 510 -12.66 14.14 -29.91
CA GLY A 510 -12.83 12.71 -30.26
C GLY A 510 -12.77 11.76 -29.06
N LYS A 511 -13.17 12.22 -27.86
CA LYS A 511 -12.98 11.54 -26.56
C LYS A 511 -11.53 11.29 -26.16
N GLN A 512 -10.58 11.99 -26.78
CA GLN A 512 -9.16 11.90 -26.43
C GLN A 512 -8.60 13.27 -26.08
N ALA A 513 -7.53 13.27 -25.29
CA ALA A 513 -6.69 14.45 -25.09
C ALA A 513 -5.25 13.99 -24.90
N THR A 514 -4.34 14.65 -25.61
CA THR A 514 -2.91 14.36 -25.56
C THR A 514 -2.19 15.50 -24.86
N VAL A 515 -1.28 15.15 -23.96
CA VAL A 515 -0.50 16.09 -23.15
C VAL A 515 0.96 15.62 -23.12
N THR A 516 1.88 16.56 -23.29
CA THR A 516 3.30 16.30 -23.08
C THR A 516 3.59 16.23 -21.58
N VAL A 517 4.07 15.10 -21.11
CA VAL A 517 4.53 14.90 -19.72
C VAL A 517 6.05 15.03 -19.68
N PRO A 518 6.62 15.92 -18.84
CA PRO A 518 8.07 16.10 -18.76
C PRO A 518 8.84 14.85 -18.34
N ALA A 519 10.13 14.82 -18.65
CA ALA A 519 11.05 13.82 -18.12
C ALA A 519 11.02 13.81 -16.58
N GLN A 520 11.24 12.64 -15.98
CA GLN A 520 11.40 12.45 -14.54
C GLN A 520 10.36 13.24 -13.72
N SER A 521 9.07 13.00 -14.01
CA SER A 521 7.97 13.76 -13.42
C SER A 521 6.80 12.88 -13.01
N VAL A 522 5.98 13.40 -12.10
CA VAL A 522 4.66 12.88 -11.76
C VAL A 522 3.63 13.91 -12.17
N THR A 523 2.64 13.50 -12.95
CA THR A 523 1.62 14.42 -13.49
C THR A 523 0.23 13.95 -13.16
N SER A 524 -0.54 14.79 -12.47
CA SER A 524 -1.97 14.57 -12.23
C SER A 524 -2.77 15.24 -13.36
N LEU A 525 -3.44 14.43 -14.16
CA LEU A 525 -4.26 14.83 -15.29
C LEU A 525 -5.72 14.95 -14.84
N LEU A 526 -6.14 16.18 -14.56
CA LEU A 526 -7.47 16.48 -14.03
C LEU A 526 -8.48 16.56 -15.18
N VAL A 527 -9.35 15.56 -15.29
CA VAL A 527 -10.36 15.44 -16.35
C VAL A 527 -11.70 15.99 -15.86
N LYS A 528 -12.16 17.08 -16.48
CA LYS A 528 -13.49 17.66 -16.23
C LYS A 528 -14.46 17.35 -17.36
N GLY A 529 -15.74 17.15 -17.00
CA GLY A 529 -16.81 16.97 -17.98
C GLY A 529 -16.93 15.53 -18.50
N VAL A 530 -16.45 14.56 -17.73
CA VAL A 530 -16.64 13.11 -17.97
C VAL A 530 -17.54 12.52 -16.88
N SER A 531 -18.39 11.56 -17.23
CA SER A 531 -19.28 10.91 -16.26
C SER A 531 -19.85 9.61 -16.79
N GLY A 532 -20.26 8.74 -15.87
CA GLY A 532 -20.91 7.46 -16.19
C GLY A 532 -20.01 6.47 -16.93
N VAL A 533 -20.57 5.30 -17.22
CA VAL A 533 -19.89 4.18 -17.88
C VAL A 533 -20.48 4.02 -19.28
N ALA A 534 -19.64 3.92 -20.32
CA ALA A 534 -20.15 3.65 -21.66
C ALA A 534 -20.78 2.25 -21.72
N LYS A 535 -21.85 2.08 -22.51
CA LYS A 535 -22.59 0.81 -22.58
C LYS A 535 -21.68 -0.38 -22.88
N ASP A 536 -20.66 -0.17 -23.71
CA ASP A 536 -19.70 -1.19 -24.12
C ASP A 536 -18.35 -1.12 -23.41
N ALA A 537 -18.25 -0.38 -22.30
CA ALA A 537 -17.00 -0.19 -21.58
C ALA A 537 -16.53 -1.47 -20.87
N ALA A 538 -17.46 -2.15 -20.18
CA ALA A 538 -17.13 -3.33 -19.41
C ALA A 538 -16.63 -4.46 -20.31
N GLU A 539 -15.47 -5.03 -19.95
CA GLU A 539 -14.97 -6.26 -20.59
C GLU A 539 -15.90 -7.45 -20.30
N LEU A 540 -16.52 -7.46 -19.12
CA LEU A 540 -17.54 -8.43 -18.71
C LEU A 540 -18.90 -7.77 -18.58
N LYS A 541 -19.80 -8.11 -19.49
CA LYS A 541 -21.15 -7.58 -19.63
C LYS A 541 -22.18 -8.64 -19.25
N LYS A 542 -23.25 -8.19 -18.61
CA LYS A 542 -24.37 -9.04 -18.25
C LYS A 542 -25.03 -9.59 -19.53
N GLY A 543 -25.26 -10.89 -19.57
CA GLY A 543 -25.91 -11.61 -20.67
C GLY A 543 -25.02 -11.92 -21.87
N HIS A 544 -23.77 -11.47 -21.86
CA HIS A 544 -22.79 -11.79 -22.90
C HIS A 544 -22.15 -13.16 -22.65
N THR A 545 -21.65 -13.77 -23.72
CA THR A 545 -20.99 -15.07 -23.73
C THR A 545 -19.50 -14.89 -23.98
N TYR A 546 -18.68 -15.60 -23.20
CA TYR A 546 -17.22 -15.46 -23.23
C TYR A 546 -16.50 -16.79 -23.33
N ARG A 547 -15.33 -16.77 -23.94
CA ARG A 547 -14.29 -17.80 -23.71
C ARG A 547 -13.31 -17.31 -22.66
N LEU A 548 -12.89 -18.22 -21.79
CA LEU A 548 -11.90 -17.98 -20.75
C LEU A 548 -10.62 -18.73 -21.14
N THR A 549 -9.63 -18.03 -21.66
CA THR A 549 -8.39 -18.63 -22.18
C THR A 549 -7.27 -18.51 -21.15
N GLY A 550 -6.72 -19.64 -20.69
CA GLY A 550 -5.66 -19.67 -19.68
C GLY A 550 -4.40 -18.95 -20.17
N VAL A 551 -3.89 -18.01 -19.38
CA VAL A 551 -2.70 -17.21 -19.72
C VAL A 551 -1.46 -18.09 -19.88
N GLN A 552 -1.36 -19.17 -19.11
CA GLN A 552 -0.23 -20.11 -19.13
C GLN A 552 -0.19 -21.00 -20.38
N SER A 553 -1.33 -21.30 -21.00
CA SER A 553 -1.45 -22.35 -22.03
C SER A 553 -2.03 -21.89 -23.36
N GLY A 554 -2.74 -20.75 -23.39
CA GLY A 554 -3.50 -20.32 -24.55
C GLY A 554 -4.74 -21.18 -24.86
N LYS A 555 -5.16 -22.04 -23.92
CA LYS A 555 -6.30 -22.96 -24.06
C LYS A 555 -7.50 -22.52 -23.22
N ASP A 556 -8.70 -22.87 -23.66
CA ASP A 556 -9.96 -22.43 -23.08
C ASP A 556 -10.41 -23.35 -21.92
N LEU A 557 -10.92 -22.74 -20.84
CA LEU A 557 -11.64 -23.44 -19.78
C LEU A 557 -12.85 -24.15 -20.39
N SER A 558 -12.86 -25.47 -20.25
CA SER A 558 -13.80 -26.36 -20.93
C SER A 558 -14.42 -27.37 -19.97
N ILE A 559 -15.68 -27.74 -20.22
CA ILE A 559 -16.27 -28.93 -19.58
C ILE A 559 -15.61 -30.19 -20.17
N ALA A 560 -15.17 -31.10 -19.30
CA ALA A 560 -14.58 -32.38 -19.66
C ALA A 560 -15.64 -33.35 -20.23
N ASP A 561 -15.20 -34.42 -20.86
CA ASP A 561 -16.10 -35.37 -21.55
C ASP A 561 -17.04 -36.11 -20.59
N ASN A 562 -16.71 -36.14 -19.28
CA ASN A 562 -17.61 -36.65 -18.23
C ASN A 562 -18.79 -35.71 -17.92
N GLY A 563 -18.81 -34.51 -18.50
CA GLY A 563 -19.88 -33.52 -18.36
C GLY A 563 -19.90 -32.78 -17.02
N THR A 564 -18.93 -32.98 -16.13
CA THR A 564 -18.93 -32.38 -14.77
C THR A 564 -17.61 -31.73 -14.39
N SER A 565 -16.48 -32.31 -14.77
CA SER A 565 -15.15 -31.77 -14.44
C SER A 565 -14.74 -30.67 -15.41
N LEU A 566 -13.77 -29.84 -15.01
CA LEU A 566 -13.22 -28.78 -15.84
C LEU A 566 -11.80 -29.11 -16.28
N VAL A 567 -11.49 -28.79 -17.53
CA VAL A 567 -10.17 -28.97 -18.16
C VAL A 567 -9.82 -27.76 -19.02
N ILE A 568 -8.58 -27.69 -19.50
CA ILE A 568 -8.22 -26.79 -20.61
C ILE A 568 -8.22 -27.53 -21.94
N LYS A 569 -8.86 -26.96 -22.97
CA LYS A 569 -8.86 -27.48 -24.34
C LYS A 569 -8.54 -26.39 -25.35
N SER A 570 -7.96 -26.76 -26.48
CA SER A 570 -7.77 -25.84 -27.59
C SER A 570 -9.12 -25.33 -28.09
N ALA A 571 -9.18 -24.06 -28.51
CA ALA A 571 -10.40 -23.49 -29.04
C ALA A 571 -10.88 -24.29 -30.27
N ASN A 572 -12.11 -24.79 -30.23
CA ASN A 572 -12.71 -25.48 -31.37
C ASN A 572 -13.82 -24.62 -31.99
N ALA A 573 -13.52 -24.00 -33.13
CA ALA A 573 -14.51 -23.17 -33.84
C ALA A 573 -15.65 -23.99 -34.48
N ALA A 574 -15.43 -25.29 -34.72
CA ALA A 574 -16.43 -26.17 -35.33
C ALA A 574 -17.42 -26.74 -34.30
N ASP A 575 -17.00 -26.87 -33.04
CA ASP A 575 -17.83 -27.28 -31.91
C ASP A 575 -17.34 -26.57 -30.64
N PRO A 576 -17.91 -25.39 -30.32
CA PRO A 576 -17.52 -24.63 -29.13
C PRO A 576 -18.20 -25.12 -27.85
N SER A 577 -18.94 -26.25 -27.91
CA SER A 577 -19.66 -26.77 -26.74
C SER A 577 -18.71 -27.04 -25.57
N GLY A 578 -19.16 -26.65 -24.38
CA GLY A 578 -18.34 -26.74 -23.17
C GLY A 578 -17.35 -25.61 -22.97
N GLN A 579 -17.13 -24.71 -23.96
CA GLN A 579 -16.08 -23.66 -23.91
C GLN A 579 -16.63 -22.23 -23.81
N GLN A 580 -17.96 -22.06 -23.90
CA GLN A 580 -18.62 -20.76 -24.00
C GLN A 580 -19.46 -20.48 -22.76
N TRP A 581 -19.10 -19.43 -22.02
CA TRP A 581 -19.67 -19.11 -20.72
C TRP A 581 -20.51 -17.83 -20.80
N ARG A 582 -21.83 -17.96 -20.72
CA ARG A 582 -22.77 -16.84 -20.52
C ARG A 582 -22.59 -16.28 -19.11
N VAL A 583 -22.41 -14.98 -19.00
CA VAL A 583 -22.18 -14.29 -17.71
C VAL A 583 -23.43 -13.59 -17.24
N GLU A 584 -23.87 -13.89 -16.02
CA GLU A 584 -24.98 -13.20 -15.37
C GLU A 584 -24.50 -12.47 -14.12
N GLN A 585 -24.84 -11.19 -13.99
CA GLN A 585 -24.59 -10.44 -12.77
C GLN A 585 -25.73 -10.63 -11.78
N ILE A 586 -25.39 -11.14 -10.60
CA ILE A 586 -26.33 -11.43 -9.51
C ILE A 586 -26.52 -10.18 -8.63
N ARG A 587 -25.43 -9.55 -8.18
CA ARG A 587 -25.45 -8.36 -7.33
C ARG A 587 -24.14 -7.56 -7.39
N GLY A 588 -24.15 -6.37 -6.78
CA GLY A 588 -23.01 -5.45 -6.73
C GLY A 588 -22.89 -4.57 -7.98
N THR A 589 -22.17 -3.45 -7.86
CA THR A 589 -21.98 -2.48 -8.97
C THR A 589 -20.55 -1.98 -9.13
N ASP A 590 -19.64 -2.51 -8.31
CA ASP A 590 -18.22 -2.20 -8.26
C ASP A 590 -17.39 -3.43 -8.70
N ASN A 591 -16.08 -3.38 -8.50
CA ASN A 591 -15.12 -4.45 -8.73
C ASN A 591 -15.32 -5.69 -7.83
N ARG A 592 -16.31 -5.69 -6.93
CA ARG A 592 -16.73 -6.83 -6.10
C ARG A 592 -18.08 -7.41 -6.56
N LYS A 593 -18.61 -7.01 -7.73
CA LYS A 593 -19.84 -7.58 -8.28
C LYS A 593 -19.78 -9.11 -8.37
N ARG A 594 -20.90 -9.76 -8.08
CA ARG A 594 -21.06 -11.22 -8.09
C ARG A 594 -21.63 -11.68 -9.42
N LEU A 595 -20.94 -12.63 -10.04
CA LEU A 595 -21.26 -13.17 -11.35
C LEU A 595 -21.52 -14.68 -11.25
N VAL A 596 -22.33 -15.19 -12.17
CA VAL A 596 -22.47 -16.62 -12.45
C VAL A 596 -22.05 -16.85 -13.90
N PHE A 597 -21.29 -17.92 -14.13
CA PHE A 597 -20.85 -18.36 -15.44
C PHE A 597 -21.59 -19.64 -15.80
N THR A 598 -22.46 -19.58 -16.81
CA THR A 598 -23.27 -20.72 -17.28
C THR A 598 -22.88 -21.08 -18.71
N GLU A 599 -22.49 -22.32 -18.94
CA GLU A 599 -22.11 -22.83 -20.25
C GLU A 599 -23.33 -22.87 -21.19
N THR A 600 -23.17 -22.39 -22.42
CA THR A 600 -24.30 -22.08 -23.31
C THR A 600 -24.99 -23.30 -23.91
N ALA A 601 -24.27 -24.39 -24.19
CA ALA A 601 -24.84 -25.57 -24.85
C ALA A 601 -25.52 -26.55 -23.88
N SER A 602 -24.96 -26.71 -22.69
CA SER A 602 -25.37 -27.69 -21.68
C SER A 602 -26.16 -27.09 -20.51
N ASP A 603 -26.24 -25.75 -20.44
CA ASP A 603 -26.87 -24.98 -19.36
C ASP A 603 -26.32 -25.35 -17.96
N LYS A 604 -25.00 -25.59 -17.91
CA LYS A 604 -24.28 -25.92 -16.68
C LYS A 604 -23.49 -24.73 -16.16
N ARG A 605 -23.65 -24.40 -14.88
CA ARG A 605 -22.91 -23.32 -14.22
C ARG A 605 -21.63 -23.82 -13.54
N LEU A 606 -20.64 -22.93 -13.45
CA LEU A 606 -19.48 -23.13 -12.58
C LEU A 606 -19.88 -23.02 -11.11
N ALA A 607 -19.54 -24.05 -10.33
CA ALA A 607 -19.79 -24.10 -8.90
C ALA A 607 -18.64 -24.76 -8.14
N VAL A 608 -18.60 -24.54 -6.83
CA VAL A 608 -17.74 -25.29 -5.91
C VAL A 608 -18.60 -26.24 -5.08
N ARG A 609 -18.28 -27.53 -5.13
CA ARG A 609 -18.96 -28.61 -4.39
C ARG A 609 -17.93 -29.55 -3.82
N ASP A 610 -18.04 -29.84 -2.52
CA ASP A 610 -17.14 -30.77 -1.82
C ASP A 610 -15.64 -30.50 -2.07
N GLY A 611 -15.27 -29.22 -2.16
CA GLY A 611 -13.90 -28.76 -2.42
C GLY A 611 -13.42 -28.86 -3.88
N ALA A 612 -14.28 -29.24 -4.81
CA ALA A 612 -13.96 -29.34 -6.24
C ALA A 612 -14.65 -28.25 -7.08
N LEU A 613 -13.97 -27.81 -8.14
CA LEU A 613 -14.57 -27.03 -9.22
C LEU A 613 -15.39 -27.97 -10.11
N VAL A 614 -16.68 -27.68 -10.28
CA VAL A 614 -17.60 -28.50 -11.07
C VAL A 614 -18.47 -27.67 -12.00
N ALA A 615 -18.91 -28.29 -13.09
CA ALA A 615 -20.01 -27.84 -13.92
C ALA A 615 -21.28 -28.62 -13.52
N GLU A 616 -22.24 -27.93 -12.91
CA GLU A 616 -23.53 -28.49 -12.48
C GLU A 616 -24.69 -27.85 -13.26
N PRO A 617 -25.85 -28.51 -13.41
CA PRO A 617 -27.03 -27.85 -14.00
C PRO A 617 -27.34 -26.50 -13.33
N ASP A 618 -27.63 -25.46 -14.11
CA ASP A 618 -28.01 -24.14 -13.57
C ASP A 618 -29.47 -24.11 -13.07
N GLU A 619 -29.77 -24.98 -12.12
CA GLU A 619 -31.07 -25.12 -11.48
C GLU A 619 -31.00 -24.71 -9.99
N GLY A 620 -32.14 -24.34 -9.40
CA GLY A 620 -32.25 -24.04 -7.99
C GLY A 620 -31.60 -22.70 -7.55
N ARG A 621 -31.33 -22.58 -6.24
CA ARG A 621 -30.80 -21.34 -5.65
C ARG A 621 -29.31 -21.19 -5.94
N ARG A 622 -28.93 -20.05 -6.52
CA ARG A 622 -27.53 -19.62 -6.66
C ARG A 622 -26.96 -19.19 -5.31
N ASP A 623 -26.26 -20.10 -4.65
CA ASP A 623 -25.56 -19.85 -3.39
C ASP A 623 -24.16 -19.23 -3.60
N LYS A 624 -23.47 -18.85 -2.52
CA LYS A 624 -22.14 -18.23 -2.61
C LYS A 624 -21.11 -19.08 -3.37
N ALA A 625 -21.26 -20.41 -3.37
CA ALA A 625 -20.33 -21.31 -4.05
C ALA A 625 -20.52 -21.34 -5.57
N THR A 626 -21.64 -20.81 -6.07
CA THR A 626 -21.89 -20.56 -7.50
C THR A 626 -21.50 -19.15 -7.95
N GLU A 627 -21.19 -18.26 -7.00
CA GLU A 627 -20.90 -16.86 -7.28
C GLU A 627 -19.39 -16.61 -7.41
N TRP A 628 -19.03 -15.83 -8.43
CA TRP A 628 -17.66 -15.51 -8.79
C TRP A 628 -17.44 -14.00 -8.81
N ILE A 629 -16.28 -13.55 -8.34
CA ILE A 629 -15.82 -12.16 -8.42
C ILE A 629 -14.69 -12.13 -9.44
N MET A 630 -14.77 -11.21 -10.40
CA MET A 630 -13.74 -11.05 -11.42
C MET A 630 -12.79 -9.94 -11.00
N SER A 631 -11.49 -10.25 -10.89
CA SER A 631 -10.45 -9.27 -10.55
C SER A 631 -9.44 -9.12 -11.68
N THR A 632 -8.89 -7.92 -11.86
CA THR A 632 -7.88 -7.63 -12.89
C THR A 632 -6.95 -6.50 -12.43
N THR A 633 -5.73 -6.48 -12.95
CA THR A 633 -4.81 -5.33 -12.82
C THR A 633 -4.94 -4.35 -13.99
N GLY A 634 -5.78 -4.66 -14.99
CA GLY A 634 -5.91 -3.85 -16.21
C GLY A 634 -5.04 -4.30 -17.38
N ASP A 635 -4.29 -5.38 -17.24
CA ASP A 635 -3.44 -5.96 -18.30
C ASP A 635 -4.19 -6.87 -19.30
N GLY A 636 -5.53 -6.82 -19.31
CA GLY A 636 -6.38 -7.64 -20.18
C GLY A 636 -6.56 -9.10 -19.72
N THR A 637 -6.14 -9.42 -18.49
CA THR A 637 -6.35 -10.74 -17.88
C THR A 637 -7.10 -10.64 -16.56
N TRP A 638 -7.69 -11.76 -16.15
CA TRP A 638 -8.60 -11.82 -15.02
C TRP A 638 -8.36 -13.05 -14.15
N THR A 639 -8.61 -12.92 -12.85
CA THR A 639 -8.82 -14.05 -11.93
C THR A 639 -10.31 -14.21 -11.63
N LEU A 640 -10.75 -15.45 -11.41
CA LEU A 640 -12.11 -15.81 -11.03
C LEU A 640 -12.11 -16.22 -9.55
N VAL A 641 -12.53 -15.33 -8.65
CA VAL A 641 -12.52 -15.59 -7.20
C VAL A 641 -13.86 -16.18 -6.77
N ASN A 642 -13.86 -17.40 -6.20
CA ASN A 642 -15.09 -17.97 -5.67
C ASN A 642 -15.54 -17.22 -4.40
N ALA A 643 -16.81 -16.83 -4.33
CA ALA A 643 -17.32 -16.03 -3.21
C ALA A 643 -17.58 -16.85 -1.93
N ALA A 644 -17.57 -18.18 -1.97
CA ALA A 644 -17.68 -19.02 -0.77
C ALA A 644 -16.32 -19.41 -0.21
N THR A 645 -15.37 -19.79 -1.06
CA THR A 645 -14.08 -20.37 -0.62
C THR A 645 -12.89 -19.44 -0.76
N GLY A 646 -13.00 -18.39 -1.59
CA GLY A 646 -11.89 -17.52 -1.96
C GLY A 646 -10.84 -18.16 -2.88
N GLN A 647 -11.03 -19.42 -3.27
CA GLN A 647 -10.15 -20.13 -4.18
C GLN A 647 -10.43 -19.76 -5.64
N LEU A 648 -9.43 -19.96 -6.49
CA LEU A 648 -9.48 -19.66 -7.92
C LEU A 648 -9.47 -20.96 -8.74
N PRO A 649 -10.09 -20.99 -9.94
CA PRO A 649 -9.82 -21.99 -10.95
C PRO A 649 -8.32 -22.01 -11.27
N ASP A 650 -7.69 -23.15 -11.03
CA ASP A 650 -6.25 -23.34 -11.12
C ASP A 650 -5.94 -24.52 -12.04
N VAL A 651 -5.10 -24.30 -13.05
CA VAL A 651 -4.62 -25.39 -13.90
C VAL A 651 -3.48 -26.14 -13.20
N GLY A 652 -3.77 -27.38 -12.81
CA GLY A 652 -2.90 -28.20 -11.98
C GLY A 652 -1.49 -28.33 -12.55
N GLY A 653 -0.48 -28.06 -11.71
CA GLY A 653 0.93 -28.13 -12.10
C GLY A 653 1.32 -27.13 -13.21
N GLN A 654 0.50 -26.10 -13.46
CA GLN A 654 0.66 -25.16 -14.58
C GLN A 654 0.69 -25.85 -15.94
N SER A 655 0.06 -27.02 -16.07
CA SER A 655 0.09 -27.79 -17.30
C SER A 655 -0.44 -26.99 -18.49
N THR A 656 0.17 -27.21 -19.65
CA THR A 656 -0.25 -26.66 -20.94
C THR A 656 -0.82 -27.72 -21.86
N ASN A 657 -0.96 -28.97 -21.38
CA ASN A 657 -1.45 -30.10 -22.18
C ASN A 657 -2.95 -30.00 -22.43
N GLU A 658 -3.39 -30.55 -23.56
CA GLU A 658 -4.81 -30.74 -23.87
C GLU A 658 -5.46 -31.63 -22.80
N GLY A 659 -6.62 -31.22 -22.29
CA GLY A 659 -7.35 -31.98 -21.28
C GLY A 659 -6.76 -31.91 -19.87
N ALA A 660 -5.77 -31.05 -19.60
CA ALA A 660 -5.25 -30.87 -18.25
C ALA A 660 -6.36 -30.33 -17.31
N SER A 661 -6.45 -30.92 -16.12
CA SER A 661 -7.52 -30.61 -15.15
C SER A 661 -7.42 -29.19 -14.61
N VAL A 662 -8.57 -28.53 -14.47
CA VAL A 662 -8.72 -27.26 -13.76
C VAL A 662 -9.43 -27.55 -12.44
N GLY A 663 -8.69 -27.36 -11.34
CA GLY A 663 -9.19 -27.54 -9.97
C GLY A 663 -9.41 -26.20 -9.27
N LEU A 664 -9.43 -26.24 -7.94
CA LEU A 664 -9.39 -25.04 -7.09
C LEU A 664 -8.05 -24.97 -6.37
N TRP A 665 -7.52 -23.76 -6.26
CA TRP A 665 -6.35 -23.50 -5.41
C TRP A 665 -6.44 -22.12 -4.76
N GLN A 666 -5.71 -21.93 -3.66
CA GLN A 666 -5.62 -20.61 -3.04
C GLN A 666 -4.99 -19.61 -4.03
N PRO A 667 -5.39 -18.33 -4.01
CA PRO A 667 -4.78 -17.33 -4.88
C PRO A 667 -3.25 -17.29 -4.64
N ASN A 668 -2.46 -17.31 -5.72
CA ASN A 668 -1.00 -17.36 -5.66
C ASN A 668 -0.30 -16.42 -6.66
N SER A 669 -1.06 -15.53 -7.30
CA SER A 669 -0.60 -14.64 -8.37
C SER A 669 -0.02 -15.34 -9.61
N GLY A 670 -0.17 -16.66 -9.73
CA GLY A 670 0.33 -17.47 -10.83
C GLY A 670 -0.43 -17.27 -12.13
N SER A 671 0.26 -17.46 -13.26
CA SER A 671 -0.36 -17.37 -14.60
C SER A 671 -1.38 -18.48 -14.86
N ASN A 672 -1.27 -19.61 -14.19
CA ASN A 672 -2.20 -20.74 -14.26
C ASN A 672 -3.56 -20.49 -13.54
N GLN A 673 -3.70 -19.35 -12.87
CA GLN A 673 -4.95 -18.87 -12.28
C GLN A 673 -5.54 -17.66 -13.04
N ARG A 674 -4.86 -17.23 -14.12
CA ARG A 674 -5.23 -16.05 -14.91
C ARG A 674 -5.80 -16.43 -16.25
N TRP A 675 -6.83 -15.72 -16.65
CA TRP A 675 -7.63 -16.00 -17.85
C TRP A 675 -7.78 -14.73 -18.69
N LYS A 676 -7.55 -14.84 -20.00
CA LYS A 676 -8.01 -13.85 -20.97
C LYS A 676 -9.49 -14.06 -21.23
N VAL A 677 -10.25 -12.98 -21.31
CA VAL A 677 -11.70 -13.00 -21.54
C VAL A 677 -11.96 -12.52 -22.96
N THR A 678 -12.53 -13.38 -23.80
CA THR A 678 -12.89 -13.04 -25.19
C THR A 678 -14.41 -13.09 -25.36
N ASP A 679 -15.04 -11.96 -25.71
CA ASP A 679 -16.47 -11.90 -26.02
C ASP A 679 -16.76 -12.62 -27.34
N VAL A 680 -17.64 -13.61 -27.30
CA VAL A 680 -18.10 -14.42 -28.43
C VAL A 680 -19.62 -14.38 -28.58
N THR A 681 -20.25 -13.34 -28.04
CA THR A 681 -21.71 -13.16 -28.09
C THR A 681 -22.19 -13.10 -29.54
N GLY A 682 -23.13 -13.99 -29.91
CA GLY A 682 -23.70 -14.06 -31.25
C GLY A 682 -22.79 -14.67 -32.32
N SER A 683 -21.67 -15.30 -31.90
CA SER A 683 -20.82 -16.12 -32.78
C SER A 683 -21.34 -17.54 -32.94
#